data_AF-A0A812RTK1-F1
#
_entry.id   AF-A0A812RTK1-F1
#
_cell.length_a   1.000
_cell.length_b   1.000
_cell.length_c   1.000
_cell.angle_alpha   90.00
_cell.angle_beta   90.00
_cell.angle_gamma   90.00
#
_symmetry.space_group_name_H-M   'P 1'
#
loop_
_entity.id
_entity.type
_entity.pdbx_description
1 polymer ?
#
loop_
_entity_poly.entity_id
_entity_poly.type
_entity_poly.pdbx_seq_one_letter_code
_entity_poly.pdbx_strand_id
1 'polypeptide(L)'
;MSTVDLAVVGNGMFGALVDETGRFVWCCMDTFGGDPVFNCLVNNNSDKTGFYDVVLEDFNKSEQLYEDASTVLITKLFSDKGDVVEIRDFAPRFVHYDRVFRPFQLIRLVRRLQGDPRISIRIRPTFQYNSTDGYQTRGSQHVRFCGPKQTWRVTTNMPIRRVIEEIPFLVADEPVIIVFGSDESFTNSLSQVAMEFETKTTIYWKHWCSSLCLPVEFQQVLMRAAMTLAMNQSEDCGGFLASLSMGLPLGPFCPSTRDSRVCRLLDECLALPVLRDMGLLDLCKKFLGFAKEICYREQLPQHVYNSWGALQDTQREYAPYLAGYRGMGEVHSGGMLLEDPPIDDEVWELCIVVLARCDSGIRWPRNLSGLMAAKRKATPLDTLPPICGGAVVTSVVMYPVDVVRAICMANPGTGAGEALRGFLQAHGIMGFVKQGLVAEVTRASISRAIKFFMQPIVHRNLYGVPETKGTPVSKGLAGAIGTFPEVLAISPLENIKLAAQLDKEGKFSGSADIAKHILKTRGFNGLMIGYAGMQVRQCLWTGGFFLTLDLYKGWVSSVVSNKLAQDVLSGFAAGATGTAMNCWTDVCRSIVQKKALADTFDPAIPRPSFLAPYNPVPFFSEAANLAQTKGIGGLYAGVGPKMVHLGGSGAILAVLMPRFKTMWPGHPEREKSDRDDGHDGHGLSLLSCPFYTLRGVMLQSADFIDTQSTSHLGCLRLLRFPLVVRVKRLAISLVHAFFDIRLSQELCTPQLCEKLELYARKACSAFAHRCQLYKAYPGSDEKPRLPLGAGFFDDDLHFFVCEGPDDTHLHSDGDGPVSVHTLTSVLCWAAADRLHRVAAHYFRDPERADHWQRQALEIHEEICRQAWSPTRGAFTSHWGGTRVGPSVLRLAELGFISPEDARFRGTVRAFEADAALCASCLKGADGEVLGEESILTAFATCFTTNTLLWYSEALRSIGATIESRRLVEAVLKTSKHPGMLAEAIDLRTGEQWGNTPCTAALLSLLRVAPRLSRTWREV
;
A
#
# COMPACT_ATOMS: atom_id res chain seq x y z
N MET A 1 -14.06 -10.79 34.10
CA MET A 1 -13.62 -12.05 33.45
C MET A 1 -12.69 -11.69 32.30
N SER A 2 -11.61 -12.45 32.06
CA SER A 2 -10.69 -12.18 30.94
C SER A 2 -11.37 -12.45 29.61
N THR A 3 -11.40 -11.47 28.71
CA THR A 3 -11.90 -11.59 27.32
C THR A 3 -10.72 -11.59 26.35
N VAL A 4 -10.90 -12.12 25.14
CA VAL A 4 -9.92 -12.02 24.03
C VAL A 4 -10.19 -10.83 23.10
N ASP A 5 -11.23 -10.02 23.39
CA ASP A 5 -11.45 -8.72 22.76
C ASP A 5 -10.43 -7.71 23.29
N LEU A 6 -9.20 -7.81 22.77
CA LEU A 6 -8.01 -7.11 23.25
C LEU A 6 -7.52 -6.12 22.17
N ALA A 7 -7.01 -4.98 22.63
CA ALA A 7 -6.30 -4.05 21.77
C ALA A 7 -4.86 -4.55 21.49
N VAL A 8 -4.29 -4.16 20.36
CA VAL A 8 -2.89 -4.42 19.99
C VAL A 8 -2.05 -3.16 20.00
N VAL A 9 -0.84 -3.26 20.54
CA VAL A 9 0.25 -2.30 20.38
C VAL A 9 1.47 -3.06 19.84
N GLY A 10 2.02 -2.62 18.71
CA GLY A 10 3.16 -3.29 18.09
C GLY A 10 3.83 -2.45 17.00
N ASN A 11 4.99 -2.90 16.54
CA ASN A 11 5.78 -2.20 15.51
C ASN A 11 6.30 -3.12 14.40
N GLY A 12 5.83 -4.37 14.33
CA GLY A 12 6.23 -5.37 13.34
C GLY A 12 7.49 -6.16 13.71
N MET A 13 8.20 -5.80 14.78
CA MET A 13 9.19 -6.69 15.43
C MET A 13 8.54 -7.52 16.53
N PHE A 14 7.60 -6.91 17.26
CA PHE A 14 6.80 -7.55 18.30
C PHE A 14 5.39 -6.96 18.33
N GLY A 15 4.49 -7.63 19.05
CA GLY A 15 3.15 -7.17 19.36
C GLY A 15 2.73 -7.55 20.78
N ALA A 16 2.00 -6.65 21.44
CA ALA A 16 1.46 -6.82 22.78
C ALA A 16 -0.06 -6.68 22.77
N LEU A 17 -0.76 -7.51 23.54
CA LEU A 17 -2.21 -7.45 23.74
C LEU A 17 -2.53 -6.71 25.04
N VAL A 18 -3.48 -5.79 24.94
CA VAL A 18 -3.90 -4.89 26.02
C VAL A 18 -5.38 -5.07 26.30
N ASP A 19 -5.74 -5.28 27.57
CA ASP A 19 -7.14 -5.33 27.99
C ASP A 19 -7.78 -3.94 28.10
N GLU A 20 -9.06 -3.90 28.45
CA GLU A 20 -9.82 -2.65 28.52
C GLU A 20 -9.40 -1.70 29.65
N THR A 21 -8.64 -2.18 30.63
CA THR A 21 -8.10 -1.38 31.75
C THR A 21 -6.69 -0.85 31.44
N GLY A 22 -6.13 -1.20 30.28
CA GLY A 22 -4.76 -0.85 29.93
C GLY A 22 -3.76 -1.81 30.56
N ARG A 23 -4.12 -3.06 30.85
CA ARG A 23 -3.15 -4.09 31.28
C ARG A 23 -2.61 -4.82 30.06
N PHE A 24 -1.29 -4.91 29.94
CA PHE A 24 -0.66 -5.84 29.00
C PHE A 24 -0.81 -7.25 29.54
N VAL A 25 -1.58 -8.08 28.81
CA VAL A 25 -1.92 -9.45 29.21
C VAL A 25 -1.15 -10.51 28.41
N TRP A 26 -0.58 -10.10 27.29
CA TRP A 26 0.23 -10.94 26.42
C TRP A 26 1.29 -10.11 25.69
N CYS A 27 2.54 -10.55 25.64
CA CYS A 27 3.57 -9.93 24.81
C CYS A 27 4.78 -10.86 24.65
N CYS A 28 5.27 -11.02 23.42
CA CYS A 28 6.54 -11.67 23.11
C CYS A 28 7.49 -10.60 22.55
N MET A 29 8.37 -10.06 23.40
CA MET A 29 9.16 -8.86 23.07
C MET A 29 10.35 -9.12 22.16
N ASP A 30 11.04 -10.26 22.29
CA ASP A 30 12.22 -10.57 21.49
C ASP A 30 11.82 -10.86 20.04
N THR A 31 10.86 -11.79 19.89
CA THR A 31 10.22 -12.14 18.62
C THR A 31 8.83 -12.69 18.87
N PHE A 32 8.00 -12.72 17.84
CA PHE A 32 6.63 -13.23 17.94
C PHE A 32 6.55 -14.68 18.44
N GLY A 33 7.42 -15.57 17.97
CA GLY A 33 7.48 -16.97 18.44
C GLY A 33 8.26 -17.17 19.75
N GLY A 34 8.81 -16.12 20.36
CA GLY A 34 9.65 -16.18 21.55
C GLY A 34 8.90 -16.41 22.85
N ASP A 35 9.64 -16.50 23.95
CA ASP A 35 9.09 -16.62 25.31
C ASP A 35 8.22 -15.38 25.66
N PRO A 36 6.94 -15.56 26.05
CA PRO A 36 6.07 -14.45 26.37
C PRO A 36 6.47 -13.80 27.71
N VAL A 37 6.90 -12.55 27.65
CA VAL A 37 7.27 -11.74 28.82
C VAL A 37 6.04 -11.36 29.64
N PHE A 38 4.90 -11.19 28.97
CA PHE A 38 3.59 -11.10 29.59
C PHE A 38 2.74 -12.25 29.04
N ASN A 39 2.11 -13.02 29.93
CA ASN A 39 1.34 -14.22 29.59
C ASN A 39 0.15 -14.46 30.53
N CYS A 40 -0.27 -13.45 31.31
CA CYS A 40 -1.38 -13.64 32.25
C CYS A 40 -2.67 -14.07 31.53
N LEU A 41 -2.84 -13.73 30.25
CA LEU A 41 -3.95 -14.18 29.41
C LEU A 41 -4.13 -15.72 29.43
N VAL A 42 -3.04 -16.49 29.29
CA VAL A 42 -3.04 -17.97 29.30
C VAL A 42 -2.62 -18.55 30.66
N ASN A 43 -2.57 -17.70 31.69
CA ASN A 43 -2.29 -18.11 33.05
C ASN A 43 -3.48 -17.76 33.96
N ASN A 44 -4.69 -18.09 33.49
CA ASN A 44 -5.96 -17.80 34.15
C ASN A 44 -6.09 -16.34 34.65
N ASN A 45 -5.65 -15.38 33.83
CA ASN A 45 -5.60 -13.96 34.18
C ASN A 45 -4.92 -13.66 35.52
N SER A 46 -3.82 -14.39 35.81
CA SER A 46 -3.08 -14.31 37.07
C SER A 46 -2.78 -12.88 37.49
N ASP A 47 -3.21 -12.50 38.69
CA ASP A 47 -2.80 -11.25 39.36
C ASP A 47 -1.44 -11.34 40.03
N LYS A 48 -0.74 -12.48 39.88
CA LYS A 48 0.57 -12.72 40.46
C LYS A 48 1.71 -12.48 39.48
N THR A 49 1.61 -12.93 38.24
CA THR A 49 2.72 -12.88 37.26
C THR A 49 2.22 -12.67 35.83
N GLY A 50 3.11 -12.23 34.95
CA GLY A 50 2.90 -12.22 33.50
C GLY A 50 2.14 -11.01 32.99
N PHE A 51 2.26 -9.83 33.61
CA PHE A 51 1.51 -8.63 33.19
C PHE A 51 2.23 -7.31 33.46
N TYR A 52 1.72 -6.24 32.85
CA TYR A 52 2.08 -4.86 33.13
C TYR A 52 0.83 -3.97 33.11
N ASP A 53 0.48 -3.34 34.25
CA ASP A 53 -0.69 -2.46 34.35
C ASP A 53 -0.48 -1.19 35.19
N VAL A 54 -1.50 -0.34 35.15
CA VAL A 54 -1.70 0.84 35.98
C VAL A 54 -3.00 0.64 36.73
N VAL A 55 -2.94 0.57 38.06
CA VAL A 55 -4.11 0.40 38.92
C VAL A 55 -4.52 1.77 39.45
N LEU A 56 -5.75 2.20 39.14
CA LEU A 56 -6.36 3.41 39.69
C LEU A 56 -7.06 3.10 41.02
N GLU A 57 -6.80 3.89 42.06
CA GLU A 57 -7.54 3.83 43.33
C GLU A 57 -9.01 4.21 43.10
N ASP A 58 -9.94 3.47 43.72
CA ASP A 58 -11.39 3.64 43.55
C ASP A 58 -11.86 3.53 42.08
N PHE A 59 -11.24 2.64 41.29
CA PHE A 59 -11.59 2.41 39.89
C PHE A 59 -13.09 2.07 39.71
N ASN A 60 -13.75 2.80 38.80
CA ASN A 60 -15.14 2.62 38.42
C ASN A 60 -15.29 2.01 37.02
N LYS A 61 -14.74 2.70 36.01
CA LYS A 61 -14.89 2.33 34.60
C LYS A 61 -13.69 2.73 33.76
N SER A 62 -13.59 2.16 32.56
CA SER A 62 -12.60 2.55 31.56
C SER A 62 -13.21 2.86 30.20
N GLU A 63 -12.53 3.73 29.44
CA GLU A 63 -12.82 4.02 28.04
C GLU A 63 -11.53 3.83 27.24
N GLN A 64 -11.59 3.07 26.14
CA GLN A 64 -10.41 2.75 25.35
C GLN A 64 -10.67 3.02 23.87
N LEU A 65 -9.73 3.69 23.21
CA LEU A 65 -9.78 4.03 21.79
C LEU A 65 -8.37 4.18 21.24
N TYR A 66 -8.23 4.15 19.93
CA TYR A 66 -6.97 4.51 19.28
C TYR A 66 -6.98 5.95 18.83
N GLU A 67 -5.82 6.62 18.89
CA GLU A 67 -5.70 7.92 18.22
C GLU A 67 -5.93 7.76 16.70
N ASP A 68 -6.68 8.69 16.12
CA ASP A 68 -7.09 8.68 14.71
C ASP A 68 -5.94 8.38 13.74
N ALA A 69 -6.18 7.40 12.87
CA ALA A 69 -5.25 6.94 11.84
C ALA A 69 -3.84 6.59 12.39
N SER A 70 -3.78 6.04 13.61
CA SER A 70 -2.54 5.60 14.27
C SER A 70 -2.70 4.29 15.04
N THR A 71 -1.57 3.75 15.51
CA THR A 71 -1.52 2.61 16.43
C THR A 71 -1.32 3.00 17.89
N VAL A 72 -1.36 4.30 18.22
CA VAL A 72 -1.29 4.76 19.62
C VAL A 72 -2.63 4.46 20.31
N LEU A 73 -2.58 3.64 21.35
CA LEU A 73 -3.75 3.26 22.14
C LEU A 73 -3.92 4.23 23.30
N ILE A 74 -5.13 4.75 23.47
CA ILE A 74 -5.51 5.65 24.56
C ILE A 74 -6.52 4.92 25.45
N THR A 75 -6.17 4.73 26.71
CA THR A 75 -7.06 4.16 27.74
C THR A 75 -7.28 5.20 28.83
N LYS A 76 -8.53 5.57 29.11
CA LYS A 76 -8.92 6.44 30.21
C LYS A 76 -9.52 5.60 31.32
N LEU A 77 -9.05 5.80 32.55
CA LEU A 77 -9.60 5.16 33.74
C LEU A 77 -10.28 6.24 34.59
N PHE A 78 -11.47 5.92 35.11
CA PHE A 78 -12.30 6.81 35.91
C PHE A 78 -12.44 6.26 37.32
N SER A 79 -12.30 7.10 38.33
CA SER A 79 -12.58 6.73 39.72
C SER A 79 -14.01 7.08 40.14
N ASP A 80 -14.51 6.44 41.20
CA ASP A 80 -15.78 6.79 41.84
C ASP A 80 -15.80 8.23 42.39
N LYS A 81 -14.64 8.81 42.64
CA LYS A 81 -14.46 10.18 43.13
C LYS A 81 -14.41 11.21 42.00
N GLY A 82 -14.52 10.78 40.74
CA GLY A 82 -14.47 11.65 39.56
C GLY A 82 -13.05 11.99 39.08
N ASP A 83 -12.02 11.29 39.58
CA ASP A 83 -10.66 11.41 39.06
C ASP A 83 -10.55 10.69 37.71
N VAL A 84 -9.75 11.25 36.81
CA VAL A 84 -9.54 10.69 35.47
C VAL A 84 -8.06 10.67 35.13
N VAL A 85 -7.56 9.49 34.79
CA VAL A 85 -6.20 9.27 34.29
C VAL A 85 -6.23 8.74 32.87
N GLU A 86 -5.38 9.29 32.00
CA GLU A 86 -5.17 8.86 30.63
C GLU A 86 -3.85 8.08 30.53
N ILE A 87 -3.92 6.91 29.91
CA ILE A 87 -2.80 6.04 29.58
C ILE A 87 -2.66 6.04 28.05
N ARG A 88 -1.48 6.38 27.54
CA ARG A 88 -1.16 6.31 26.11
C ARG A 88 -0.06 5.27 25.91
N ASP A 89 -0.38 4.21 25.18
CA ASP A 89 0.51 3.09 24.90
C ASP A 89 0.88 3.04 23.42
N PHE A 90 2.17 2.90 23.13
CA PHE A 90 2.65 2.75 21.76
C PHE A 90 3.99 2.01 21.69
N ALA A 91 4.25 1.39 20.53
CA ALA A 91 5.56 0.85 20.16
C ALA A 91 6.17 1.76 19.08
N PRO A 92 7.39 2.30 19.26
CA PRO A 92 7.95 3.25 18.30
C PRO A 92 8.13 2.63 16.91
N ARG A 93 7.66 3.35 15.88
CA ARG A 93 7.86 3.01 14.47
C ARG A 93 7.89 4.27 13.60
N PHE A 94 9.03 4.62 13.03
CA PHE A 94 9.14 5.78 12.14
C PHE A 94 10.42 5.73 11.30
N VAL A 95 10.55 6.62 10.31
CA VAL A 95 11.80 6.75 9.54
C VAL A 95 12.80 7.62 10.29
N HIS A 96 14.00 7.11 10.50
CA HIS A 96 15.12 7.80 11.13
C HIS A 96 16.39 7.55 10.33
N TYR A 97 17.04 8.62 9.84
CA TYR A 97 18.21 8.53 8.96
C TYR A 97 18.01 7.57 7.77
N ASP A 98 16.87 7.72 7.07
CA ASP A 98 16.44 6.88 5.93
C ASP A 98 16.26 5.39 6.24
N ARG A 99 16.18 5.01 7.52
CA ARG A 99 15.90 3.64 7.97
C ARG A 99 14.62 3.60 8.78
N VAL A 100 13.91 2.48 8.75
CA VAL A 100 12.77 2.28 9.64
C VAL A 100 13.29 1.95 11.04
N PHE A 101 13.10 2.88 11.97
CA PHE A 101 13.39 2.73 13.39
C PHE A 101 12.21 2.03 14.08
N ARG A 102 12.48 0.89 14.72
CA ARG A 102 11.49 -0.02 15.34
C ARG A 102 12.11 -0.83 16.49
N PRO A 103 12.46 -0.19 17.61
CA PRO A 103 13.14 -0.85 18.73
C PRO A 103 12.22 -1.81 19.48
N PHE A 104 12.80 -2.73 20.27
CA PHE A 104 12.08 -3.57 21.23
C PHE A 104 11.70 -2.78 22.48
N GLN A 105 10.87 -1.75 22.30
CA GLN A 105 10.47 -0.82 23.36
C GLN A 105 8.96 -0.60 23.32
N LEU A 106 8.35 -0.80 24.47
CA LEU A 106 6.98 -0.45 24.77
C LEU A 106 6.99 0.81 25.65
N ILE A 107 6.35 1.88 25.16
CA ILE A 107 6.31 3.16 25.85
C ILE A 107 4.89 3.42 26.33
N ARG A 108 4.78 3.67 27.63
CA ARG A 108 3.54 4.09 28.30
C ARG A 108 3.70 5.50 28.86
N LEU A 109 2.73 6.35 28.57
CA LEU A 109 2.58 7.68 29.14
C LEU A 109 1.33 7.69 30.01
N VAL A 110 1.44 8.12 31.26
CA VAL A 110 0.31 8.26 32.18
C VAL A 110 0.15 9.73 32.56
N ARG A 111 -1.01 10.30 32.28
CA ARG A 111 -1.33 11.72 32.47
C ARG A 111 -2.59 11.89 33.29
N ARG A 112 -2.59 12.88 34.18
CA ARG A 112 -3.79 13.35 34.87
C ARG A 112 -4.65 14.14 33.90
N LEU A 113 -5.94 13.81 33.80
CA LEU A 113 -6.93 14.62 33.06
C LEU A 113 -7.82 15.43 34.00
N GLN A 114 -8.21 14.85 35.12
CA GLN A 114 -9.13 15.46 36.09
C GLN A 114 -8.89 14.92 37.49
N GLY A 115 -9.13 15.76 38.51
CA GLY A 115 -9.04 15.38 39.92
C GLY A 115 -7.59 15.13 40.37
N ASP A 116 -7.43 14.35 41.42
CA ASP A 116 -6.14 14.00 42.02
C ASP A 116 -5.96 12.46 42.04
N PRO A 117 -5.88 11.81 40.86
CA PRO A 117 -5.86 10.36 40.76
C PRO A 117 -4.62 9.78 41.44
N ARG A 118 -4.85 8.77 42.28
CA ARG A 118 -3.80 7.94 42.87
C ARG A 118 -3.70 6.62 42.11
N ILE A 119 -2.50 6.30 41.66
CA ILE A 119 -2.22 5.09 40.88
C ILE A 119 -1.09 4.26 41.48
N SER A 120 -1.13 2.94 41.21
CA SER A 120 0.01 2.03 41.38
C SER A 120 0.44 1.49 40.02
N ILE A 121 1.74 1.25 39.85
CA ILE A 121 2.30 0.64 38.64
C ILE A 121 2.80 -0.75 39.01
N ARG A 122 2.31 -1.79 38.33
CA ARG A 122 2.74 -3.17 38.56
C ARG A 122 3.32 -3.74 37.28
N ILE A 123 4.55 -4.26 37.36
CA ILE A 123 5.27 -4.83 36.23
C ILE A 123 5.85 -6.16 36.69
N ARG A 124 5.29 -7.26 36.21
CA ARG A 124 5.63 -8.61 36.65
C ARG A 124 5.91 -9.48 35.42
N PRO A 125 7.06 -9.30 34.77
CA PRO A 125 7.43 -10.09 33.61
C PRO A 125 7.74 -11.53 34.03
N THR A 126 7.56 -12.47 33.12
CA THR A 126 7.86 -13.89 33.31
C THR A 126 9.00 -14.34 32.43
N PHE A 127 9.60 -15.48 32.77
CA PHE A 127 10.65 -16.11 31.98
C PHE A 127 10.38 -17.61 31.80
N GLN A 128 10.77 -18.13 30.64
CA GLN A 128 10.68 -19.54 30.25
C GLN A 128 9.27 -20.11 30.50
N TYR A 129 8.26 -19.48 29.91
CA TYR A 129 6.84 -19.88 30.05
C TYR A 129 6.42 -20.02 31.52
N ASN A 130 6.82 -19.05 32.36
CA ASN A 130 6.48 -18.97 33.78
C ASN A 130 7.14 -20.08 34.65
N SER A 131 8.15 -20.80 34.15
CA SER A 131 8.90 -21.81 34.93
C SER A 131 9.91 -21.21 35.91
N THR A 132 10.28 -19.93 35.74
CA THR A 132 11.18 -19.22 36.65
C THR A 132 10.80 -17.74 36.78
N ASP A 133 10.93 -17.22 38.00
CA ASP A 133 10.65 -15.81 38.33
C ASP A 133 11.82 -14.87 37.94
N GLY A 134 13.00 -15.42 37.62
CA GLY A 134 14.22 -14.63 37.43
C GLY A 134 14.67 -13.91 38.70
N TYR A 135 15.42 -12.81 38.55
CA TYR A 135 15.77 -11.91 39.66
C TYR A 135 15.81 -10.45 39.21
N GLN A 136 15.79 -9.51 40.15
CA GLN A 136 15.79 -8.08 39.84
C GLN A 136 17.12 -7.42 40.22
N THR A 137 17.56 -6.48 39.39
CA THR A 137 18.61 -5.50 39.75
C THR A 137 18.10 -4.10 39.50
N ARG A 138 18.68 -3.08 40.14
CA ARG A 138 18.23 -1.69 39.98
C ARG A 138 19.39 -0.72 39.85
N GLY A 139 19.17 0.32 39.07
CA GLY A 139 19.94 1.56 39.11
C GLY A 139 19.10 2.72 39.66
N SER A 140 19.59 3.94 39.49
CA SER A 140 18.92 5.14 40.03
C SER A 140 17.57 5.45 39.36
N GLN A 141 17.41 5.09 38.08
CA GLN A 141 16.24 5.44 37.24
C GLN A 141 15.68 4.24 36.46
N HIS A 142 16.15 3.03 36.77
CA HIS A 142 15.74 1.83 36.05
C HIS A 142 15.78 0.59 36.95
N VAL A 143 14.93 -0.39 36.61
CA VAL A 143 14.95 -1.75 37.15
C VAL A 143 15.16 -2.71 35.98
N ARG A 144 15.97 -3.74 36.20
CA ARG A 144 16.23 -4.82 35.26
C ARG A 144 15.64 -6.10 35.83
N PHE A 145 14.83 -6.78 35.03
CA PHE A 145 14.32 -8.11 35.29
C PHE A 145 15.23 -9.09 34.54
N CYS A 146 16.06 -9.80 35.28
CA CYS A 146 17.09 -10.69 34.76
C CYS A 146 16.57 -12.12 34.76
N GLY A 147 16.29 -12.67 33.58
CA GLY A 147 16.01 -14.08 33.37
C GLY A 147 17.27 -14.86 32.97
N PRO A 148 17.14 -16.18 32.74
CA PRO A 148 18.28 -17.03 32.39
C PRO A 148 18.93 -16.69 31.03
N LYS A 149 18.11 -16.33 30.03
CA LYS A 149 18.57 -16.03 28.65
C LYS A 149 18.42 -14.56 28.25
N GLN A 150 17.55 -13.83 28.94
CA GLN A 150 17.11 -12.50 28.52
C GLN A 150 16.98 -11.57 29.73
N THR A 151 17.26 -10.28 29.52
CA THR A 151 17.10 -9.24 30.55
C THR A 151 16.23 -8.13 29.99
N TRP A 152 15.16 -7.79 30.71
CA TRP A 152 14.24 -6.72 30.35
C TRP A 152 14.41 -5.54 31.28
N ARG A 153 14.40 -4.33 30.72
CA ARG A 153 14.62 -3.10 31.48
C ARG A 153 13.37 -2.24 31.48
N VAL A 154 13.04 -1.73 32.66
CA VAL A 154 12.11 -0.61 32.84
C VAL A 154 12.89 0.63 33.18
N THR A 155 12.74 1.67 32.37
CA THR A 155 13.28 3.01 32.64
C THR A 155 12.13 3.99 32.81
N THR A 156 12.19 4.84 33.83
CA THR A 156 11.08 5.75 34.17
C THR A 156 11.57 7.06 34.79
N ASN A 157 10.76 8.11 34.70
CA ASN A 157 11.00 9.40 35.35
C ASN A 157 10.48 9.46 36.80
N MET A 158 9.76 8.45 37.28
CA MET A 158 9.33 8.37 38.68
C MET A 158 10.39 7.70 39.58
N PRO A 159 10.34 7.89 40.91
CA PRO A 159 11.19 7.15 41.84
C PRO A 159 11.05 5.63 41.64
N ILE A 160 12.15 4.93 41.36
CA ILE A 160 12.12 3.50 40.98
C ILE A 160 11.50 2.60 42.06
N ARG A 161 11.56 3.03 43.32
CA ARG A 161 10.94 2.34 44.45
C ARG A 161 9.43 2.18 44.28
N ARG A 162 8.74 3.11 43.61
CA ARG A 162 7.30 3.02 43.32
C ARG A 162 6.96 1.86 42.39
N VAL A 163 7.88 1.49 41.49
CA VAL A 163 7.72 0.32 40.61
C VAL A 163 8.01 -0.97 41.35
N ILE A 164 9.12 -1.01 42.12
CA ILE A 164 9.57 -2.23 42.81
C ILE A 164 8.60 -2.63 43.93
N GLU A 165 8.13 -1.66 44.73
CA GLU A 165 7.24 -1.90 45.87
C GLU A 165 5.75 -1.64 45.53
N GLU A 166 5.43 -1.37 44.25
CA GLU A 166 4.06 -1.12 43.76
C GLU A 166 3.29 -0.03 44.55
N ILE A 167 4.03 0.96 45.10
CA ILE A 167 3.51 1.96 46.04
C ILE A 167 2.53 2.91 45.33
N PRO A 168 1.28 3.08 45.84
CA PRO A 168 0.34 4.05 45.29
C PRO A 168 0.84 5.50 45.41
N PHE A 169 0.62 6.30 44.37
CA PHE A 169 1.05 7.70 44.33
C PHE A 169 0.14 8.60 43.50
N LEU A 170 0.16 9.89 43.81
CA LEU A 170 -0.55 10.92 43.04
C LEU A 170 0.13 11.18 41.70
N VAL A 171 -0.65 11.14 40.62
CA VAL A 171 -0.18 11.55 39.28
C VAL A 171 -0.04 13.08 39.27
N ALA A 172 1.18 13.57 39.06
CA ALA A 172 1.46 14.99 38.97
C ALA A 172 1.00 15.58 37.61
N ASP A 173 1.18 16.89 37.43
CA ASP A 173 0.90 17.55 36.15
C ASP A 173 1.84 17.09 35.03
N GLU A 174 3.08 16.73 35.37
CA GLU A 174 4.00 16.11 34.42
C GLU A 174 3.64 14.64 34.17
N PRO A 175 3.69 14.17 32.91
CA PRO A 175 3.40 12.78 32.59
C PRO A 175 4.38 11.82 33.27
N VAL A 176 3.86 10.72 33.80
CA VAL A 176 4.68 9.56 34.17
C VAL A 176 5.02 8.80 32.90
N ILE A 177 6.30 8.52 32.70
CA ILE A 177 6.82 7.86 31.49
C ILE A 177 7.45 6.56 31.91
N ILE A 178 7.03 5.48 31.28
CA ILE A 178 7.56 4.14 31.55
C ILE A 178 7.93 3.53 30.21
N VAL A 179 9.21 3.19 30.06
CA VAL A 179 9.71 2.46 28.90
C VAL A 179 10.11 1.07 29.34
N PHE A 180 9.38 0.06 28.86
CA PHE A 180 9.69 -1.35 29.04
C PHE A 180 10.33 -1.88 27.75
N GLY A 181 11.54 -2.43 27.80
CA GLY A 181 12.20 -2.88 26.57
C GLY A 181 13.53 -3.58 26.78
N SER A 182 14.30 -3.66 25.69
CA SER A 182 15.70 -4.13 25.71
C SER A 182 16.52 -3.39 26.78
N ASP A 183 17.56 -4.05 27.29
CA ASP A 183 18.42 -3.51 28.35
C ASP A 183 19.37 -2.42 27.86
N GLU A 184 18.79 -1.34 27.37
CA GLU A 184 19.45 -0.18 26.79
C GLU A 184 19.23 1.05 27.67
N SER A 185 20.27 1.88 27.80
CA SER A 185 20.18 3.16 28.50
C SER A 185 19.84 4.30 27.55
N PHE A 186 19.09 5.29 28.04
CA PHE A 186 18.81 6.52 27.31
C PHE A 186 19.87 7.59 27.59
N THR A 187 20.33 8.27 26.55
CA THR A 187 21.27 9.40 26.66
C THR A 187 20.57 10.74 26.86
N ASN A 188 19.37 10.88 26.31
CA ASN A 188 18.54 12.08 26.41
C ASN A 188 17.49 11.94 27.52
N SER A 189 16.85 13.06 27.89
CA SER A 189 15.72 13.05 28.81
C SER A 189 14.59 12.15 28.30
N LEU A 190 14.05 11.30 29.17
CA LEU A 190 12.92 10.42 28.85
C LEU A 190 11.70 11.20 28.34
N SER A 191 11.43 12.38 28.89
CA SER A 191 10.34 13.24 28.45
C SER A 191 10.49 13.66 27.00
N GLN A 192 11.71 14.05 26.61
CA GLN A 192 12.00 14.41 25.22
C GLN A 192 11.88 13.20 24.29
N VAL A 193 12.48 12.08 24.66
CA VAL A 193 12.47 10.84 23.84
C VAL A 193 11.04 10.34 23.62
N ALA A 194 10.25 10.25 24.68
CA ALA A 194 8.91 9.69 24.60
C ALA A 194 7.96 10.57 23.76
N MET A 195 7.99 11.90 23.95
CA MET A 195 7.21 12.83 23.14
C MET A 195 7.63 12.82 21.66
N GLU A 196 8.94 12.77 21.40
CA GLU A 196 9.47 12.70 20.04
C GLU A 196 9.06 11.40 19.34
N PHE A 197 9.21 10.26 20.03
CA PHE A 197 8.88 8.95 19.46
C PHE A 197 7.38 8.80 19.24
N GLU A 198 6.55 9.28 20.17
CA GLU A 198 5.09 9.31 20.01
C GLU A 198 4.69 10.13 18.77
N THR A 199 5.22 11.35 18.66
CA THR A 199 4.91 12.27 17.55
C THR A 199 5.33 11.66 16.21
N LYS A 200 6.56 11.13 16.12
CA LYS A 200 7.07 10.51 14.89
C LYS A 200 6.31 9.25 14.52
N THR A 201 5.94 8.42 15.50
CA THR A 201 5.14 7.21 15.27
C THR A 201 3.75 7.56 14.75
N THR A 202 3.11 8.57 15.34
CA THR A 202 1.82 9.07 14.89
C THR A 202 1.87 9.61 13.45
N ILE A 203 2.89 10.43 13.13
CA ILE A 203 3.10 10.95 11.77
C ILE A 203 3.32 9.80 10.78
N TYR A 204 4.14 8.81 11.15
CA TYR A 204 4.41 7.64 10.32
C TYR A 204 3.11 6.91 9.96
N TRP A 205 2.29 6.56 10.95
CA TRP A 205 1.05 5.83 10.70
C TRP A 205 -0.01 6.66 9.96
N LYS A 206 -0.12 7.96 10.24
CA LYS A 206 -1.02 8.86 9.48
C LYS A 206 -0.60 8.93 8.01
N HIS A 207 0.70 9.06 7.74
CA HIS A 207 1.23 9.02 6.38
C HIS A 207 0.99 7.64 5.72
N TRP A 208 1.23 6.56 6.45
CA TRP A 208 0.98 5.21 5.97
C TRP A 208 -0.50 4.99 5.61
N CYS A 209 -1.44 5.38 6.48
CA CYS A 209 -2.88 5.28 6.23
C CYS A 209 -3.32 6.11 5.01
N SER A 210 -2.66 7.24 4.75
CA SER A 210 -2.96 8.10 3.58
C SER A 210 -2.69 7.41 2.23
N SER A 211 -1.89 6.34 2.23
CA SER A 211 -1.60 5.52 1.05
C SER A 211 -2.68 4.48 0.74
N LEU A 212 -3.60 4.21 1.69
CA LEU A 212 -4.61 3.17 1.57
C LEU A 212 -5.75 3.57 0.62
N CYS A 213 -6.25 2.59 -0.13
CA CYS A 213 -7.40 2.72 -1.02
C CYS A 213 -8.68 2.25 -0.34
N LEU A 214 -9.19 3.03 0.63
CA LEU A 214 -10.36 2.65 1.41
C LEU A 214 -11.67 3.22 0.85
N PRO A 215 -12.78 2.46 0.90
CA PRO A 215 -14.13 2.98 0.67
C PRO A 215 -14.56 3.95 1.79
N VAL A 216 -15.62 4.73 1.55
CA VAL A 216 -16.23 5.63 2.56
C VAL A 216 -16.90 4.82 3.67
N GLU A 217 -17.67 3.82 3.28
CA GLU A 217 -18.30 2.90 4.23
C GLU A 217 -17.24 2.01 4.87
N PHE A 218 -17.39 1.70 6.16
CA PHE A 218 -16.42 0.90 6.94
C PHE A 218 -14.99 1.46 6.98
N GLN A 219 -14.75 2.71 6.59
CA GLN A 219 -13.39 3.26 6.46
C GLN A 219 -12.54 3.11 7.72
N GLN A 220 -13.09 3.47 8.89
CA GLN A 220 -12.38 3.37 10.17
C GLN A 220 -12.03 1.91 10.53
N VAL A 221 -12.97 1.00 10.31
CA VAL A 221 -12.82 -0.44 10.57
C VAL A 221 -11.74 -1.04 9.68
N LEU A 222 -11.79 -0.74 8.39
CA LEU A 222 -10.83 -1.24 7.41
C LEU A 222 -9.43 -0.66 7.61
N MET A 223 -9.35 0.61 8.00
CA MET A 223 -8.09 1.24 8.38
C MET A 223 -7.47 0.56 9.60
N ARG A 224 -8.28 0.28 10.63
CA ARG A 224 -7.84 -0.45 11.83
C ARG A 224 -7.36 -1.86 11.48
N ALA A 225 -8.17 -2.63 10.76
CA ALA A 225 -7.82 -3.99 10.33
C ALA A 225 -6.53 -4.03 9.49
N ALA A 226 -6.32 -3.05 8.60
CA ALA A 226 -5.10 -2.95 7.81
C ALA A 226 -3.85 -2.64 8.66
N MET A 227 -3.97 -1.74 9.66
CA MET A 227 -2.87 -1.46 10.59
C MET A 227 -2.56 -2.66 11.49
N THR A 228 -3.59 -3.37 11.98
CA THR A 228 -3.41 -4.60 12.76
C THR A 228 -2.70 -5.68 11.93
N LEU A 229 -3.13 -5.87 10.68
CA LEU A 229 -2.46 -6.78 9.75
C LEU A 229 -0.99 -6.39 9.51
N ALA A 230 -0.69 -5.09 9.41
CA ALA A 230 0.69 -4.61 9.27
C ALA A 230 1.54 -4.86 10.54
N MET A 231 0.93 -4.85 11.73
CA MET A 231 1.61 -5.21 12.99
C MET A 231 1.82 -6.72 13.13
N ASN A 232 0.96 -7.55 12.52
CA ASN A 232 1.09 -9.01 12.46
C ASN A 232 2.09 -9.49 11.39
N GLN A 233 2.59 -8.60 10.51
CA GLN A 233 3.63 -8.95 9.55
C GLN A 233 5.01 -8.86 10.23
N SER A 234 5.75 -9.97 10.20
CA SER A 234 7.14 -9.98 10.66
C SER A 234 8.00 -9.10 9.75
N GLU A 235 8.69 -8.14 10.35
CA GLU A 235 9.66 -7.30 9.65
C GLU A 235 10.95 -8.02 9.25
N ASP A 236 11.25 -9.16 9.87
CA ASP A 236 12.48 -9.92 9.62
C ASP A 236 12.36 -10.77 8.35
N CYS A 237 11.26 -11.50 8.20
CA CYS A 237 11.05 -12.37 7.05
C CYS A 237 10.06 -11.80 6.03
N GLY A 238 9.09 -10.99 6.45
CA GLY A 238 8.01 -10.50 5.59
C GLY A 238 6.74 -11.35 5.58
N GLY A 239 6.71 -12.47 6.30
CA GLY A 239 5.52 -13.32 6.49
C GLY A 239 4.53 -12.72 7.48
N PHE A 240 3.24 -13.05 7.34
CA PHE A 240 2.20 -12.70 8.33
C PHE A 240 1.96 -13.85 9.30
N LEU A 241 1.99 -13.53 10.58
CA LEU A 241 1.64 -14.49 11.62
C LEU A 241 0.15 -14.82 11.53
N ALA A 242 -0.22 -16.07 11.80
CA ALA A 242 -1.62 -16.43 11.91
C ALA A 242 -2.31 -15.68 13.07
N SER A 243 -1.61 -15.53 14.19
CA SER A 243 -2.02 -14.69 15.33
C SER A 243 -0.83 -14.26 16.19
N LEU A 244 -1.04 -13.28 17.08
CA LEU A 244 -0.02 -12.84 18.06
C LEU A 244 0.01 -13.72 19.32
N SER A 245 -1.08 -14.43 19.62
CA SER A 245 -1.21 -15.27 20.81
C SER A 245 -1.10 -16.76 20.51
N MET A 246 -0.91 -17.54 21.57
CA MET A 246 -0.98 -19.00 21.58
C MET A 246 -1.86 -19.48 22.73
N GLY A 247 -2.25 -20.76 22.72
CA GLY A 247 -2.84 -21.38 23.90
C GLY A 247 -4.29 -20.96 24.20
N LEU A 248 -4.98 -20.31 23.25
CA LEU A 248 -6.39 -19.91 23.42
C LEU A 248 -7.33 -20.93 22.77
N PRO A 249 -8.33 -21.46 23.50
CA PRO A 249 -9.32 -22.38 22.96
C PRO A 249 -10.28 -21.68 22.00
N LEU A 250 -10.79 -22.40 20.99
CA LEU A 250 -11.73 -21.87 19.99
C LEU A 250 -13.16 -21.65 20.52
N GLY A 251 -13.47 -22.18 21.70
CA GLY A 251 -14.74 -21.98 22.37
C GLY A 251 -14.72 -22.57 23.79
N PRO A 252 -15.77 -22.32 24.59
CA PRO A 252 -15.86 -22.81 25.98
C PRO A 252 -15.72 -24.33 26.12
N PHE A 253 -16.08 -25.04 25.05
CA PHE A 253 -16.23 -26.48 24.97
C PHE A 253 -15.20 -27.14 24.02
N CYS A 254 -14.13 -26.42 23.69
CA CYS A 254 -13.05 -26.93 22.85
C CYS A 254 -11.72 -26.67 23.55
N PRO A 255 -11.30 -27.53 24.50
CA PRO A 255 -10.11 -27.29 25.31
C PRO A 255 -8.80 -27.47 24.53
N SER A 256 -8.85 -27.97 23.29
CA SER A 256 -7.67 -28.06 22.44
C SER A 256 -7.11 -26.66 22.15
N THR A 257 -5.81 -26.49 22.40
CA THR A 257 -5.10 -25.24 22.16
C THR A 257 -3.92 -25.44 21.23
N ARG A 258 -3.50 -24.37 20.56
CA ARG A 258 -2.40 -24.37 19.58
C ARG A 258 -1.57 -23.09 19.64
N ASP A 259 -0.32 -23.19 19.23
CA ASP A 259 0.55 -22.05 19.01
C ASP A 259 0.33 -21.47 17.61
N SER A 260 -0.28 -20.29 17.52
CA SER A 260 -0.58 -19.64 16.23
C SER A 260 0.40 -18.53 15.87
N ARG A 261 1.54 -18.43 16.56
CA ARG A 261 2.56 -17.38 16.34
C ARG A 261 3.53 -17.76 15.23
N VAL A 262 2.97 -18.26 14.14
CA VAL A 262 3.70 -18.80 12.99
C VAL A 262 3.14 -18.22 11.71
N CYS A 263 3.98 -18.17 10.68
CA CYS A 263 3.63 -17.79 9.32
C CYS A 263 3.08 -19.02 8.59
N ARG A 264 1.79 -18.98 8.23
CA ARG A 264 1.13 -20.03 7.43
C ARG A 264 1.09 -19.58 5.98
N LEU A 265 1.97 -20.14 5.15
CA LEU A 265 2.22 -19.57 3.82
C LEU A 265 0.97 -19.56 2.93
N LEU A 266 0.03 -20.51 3.10
CA LEU A 266 -1.23 -20.55 2.36
C LEU A 266 -2.13 -19.33 2.64
N ASP A 267 -2.44 -19.09 3.92
CA ASP A 267 -3.34 -18.02 4.37
C ASP A 267 -2.81 -16.66 3.91
N GLU A 268 -1.49 -16.52 3.93
CA GLU A 268 -0.78 -15.33 3.50
C GLU A 268 -0.79 -15.13 1.98
N CYS A 269 -0.67 -16.20 1.19
CA CYS A 269 -0.78 -16.07 -0.27
C CYS A 269 -2.19 -15.64 -0.71
N LEU A 270 -3.22 -16.01 0.06
CA LEU A 270 -4.57 -15.51 -0.12
C LEU A 270 -4.70 -14.02 0.26
N ALA A 271 -3.78 -13.45 1.03
CA ALA A 271 -3.76 -12.02 1.33
C ALA A 271 -3.47 -11.14 0.10
N LEU A 272 -2.67 -11.63 -0.86
CA LEU A 272 -2.08 -10.82 -1.93
C LEU A 272 -3.08 -9.91 -2.70
N PRO A 273 -4.25 -10.37 -3.17
CA PRO A 273 -5.19 -9.51 -3.89
C PRO A 273 -5.84 -8.50 -2.95
N VAL A 274 -6.06 -8.87 -1.69
CA VAL A 274 -6.62 -7.96 -0.70
C VAL A 274 -5.64 -6.83 -0.43
N LEU A 275 -4.36 -7.18 -0.20
CA LEU A 275 -3.30 -6.20 0.00
C LEU A 275 -3.15 -5.27 -1.22
N ARG A 276 -3.15 -5.82 -2.44
CA ARG A 276 -3.12 -5.04 -3.68
C ARG A 276 -4.33 -4.11 -3.80
N ASP A 277 -5.53 -4.65 -3.65
CA ASP A 277 -6.79 -3.89 -3.83
C ASP A 277 -6.90 -2.75 -2.80
N MET A 278 -6.31 -2.92 -1.62
CA MET A 278 -6.24 -1.91 -0.55
C MET A 278 -5.06 -0.93 -0.67
N GLY A 279 -4.17 -1.10 -1.66
CA GLY A 279 -2.98 -0.25 -1.83
C GLY A 279 -1.82 -0.55 -0.87
N LEU A 280 -1.83 -1.70 -0.19
CA LEU A 280 -0.83 -2.15 0.78
C LEU A 280 0.43 -2.72 0.11
N LEU A 281 1.01 -1.95 -0.82
CA LEU A 281 2.07 -2.42 -1.72
C LEU A 281 3.36 -2.81 -1.01
N ASP A 282 3.70 -2.12 0.08
CA ASP A 282 4.92 -2.43 0.82
C ASP A 282 4.80 -3.72 1.63
N LEU A 283 3.61 -4.07 2.12
CA LEU A 283 3.36 -5.37 2.75
C LEU A 283 3.44 -6.49 1.70
N CYS A 284 2.85 -6.28 0.50
CA CYS A 284 2.96 -7.22 -0.62
C CYS A 284 4.41 -7.52 -0.98
N LYS A 285 5.26 -6.49 -1.13
CA LYS A 285 6.67 -6.67 -1.52
C LYS A 285 7.44 -7.51 -0.52
N LYS A 286 7.25 -7.25 0.78
CA LYS A 286 7.90 -8.02 1.85
C LYS A 286 7.47 -9.48 1.82
N PHE A 287 6.17 -9.72 1.72
CA PHE A 287 5.62 -11.06 1.63
C PHE A 287 6.09 -11.82 0.38
N LEU A 288 6.21 -11.16 -0.77
CA LEU A 288 6.76 -11.80 -1.96
C LEU A 288 8.25 -12.07 -1.84
N GLY A 289 9.01 -11.20 -1.16
CA GLY A 289 10.40 -11.46 -0.79
C GLY A 289 10.52 -12.71 0.07
N PHE A 290 9.67 -12.83 1.09
CA PHE A 290 9.55 -14.01 1.96
C PHE A 290 9.30 -15.29 1.16
N ALA A 291 8.23 -15.31 0.34
CA ALA A 291 7.86 -16.46 -0.47
C ALA A 291 8.94 -16.85 -1.48
N LYS A 292 9.60 -15.86 -2.08
CA LYS A 292 10.72 -16.07 -3.01
C LYS A 292 11.90 -16.75 -2.32
N GLU A 293 12.29 -16.27 -1.14
CA GLU A 293 13.40 -16.84 -0.36
C GLU A 293 13.13 -18.31 -0.01
N ILE A 294 11.91 -18.62 0.45
CA ILE A 294 11.45 -20.00 0.69
C ILE A 294 11.61 -20.86 -0.55
N CYS A 295 11.13 -20.38 -1.72
CA CYS A 295 11.23 -21.11 -2.97
C CYS A 295 12.69 -21.35 -3.39
N TYR A 296 13.62 -20.46 -3.04
CA TYR A 296 15.04 -20.64 -3.37
C TYR A 296 15.74 -21.62 -2.43
N ARG A 297 15.51 -21.49 -1.12
CA ARG A 297 16.19 -22.24 -0.07
C ARG A 297 15.74 -23.70 0.00
N GLU A 298 14.44 -23.94 -0.08
CA GLU A 298 13.87 -25.27 0.09
C GLU A 298 13.67 -25.96 -1.26
N GLN A 299 13.90 -27.29 -1.31
CA GLN A 299 13.48 -28.08 -2.46
C GLN A 299 11.94 -28.19 -2.51
N LEU A 300 11.31 -28.23 -1.33
CA LEU A 300 9.88 -28.38 -1.06
C LEU A 300 9.48 -27.42 0.07
N PRO A 301 8.64 -26.40 -0.18
CA PRO A 301 8.26 -25.46 0.88
C PRO A 301 7.24 -26.05 1.86
N GLN A 302 7.47 -25.92 3.16
CA GLN A 302 6.61 -26.47 4.21
C GLN A 302 5.42 -25.56 4.51
N HIS A 303 4.36 -26.08 5.12
CA HIS A 303 3.15 -25.29 5.41
C HIS A 303 3.40 -24.14 6.42
N VAL A 304 4.25 -24.38 7.42
CA VAL A 304 4.43 -23.51 8.57
C VAL A 304 5.88 -23.06 8.71
N TYR A 305 6.06 -21.75 8.81
CA TYR A 305 7.35 -21.11 9.07
C TYR A 305 7.29 -20.30 10.36
N ASN A 306 8.42 -20.17 11.03
CA ASN A 306 8.52 -19.29 12.18
C ASN A 306 8.63 -17.81 11.77
N SER A 307 8.62 -16.90 12.74
CA SER A 307 8.68 -15.45 12.51
C SER A 307 9.98 -14.96 11.86
N TRP A 308 11.04 -15.77 11.81
CA TRP A 308 12.30 -15.49 11.12
C TRP A 308 12.37 -16.11 9.71
N GLY A 309 11.34 -16.86 9.32
CA GLY A 309 11.27 -17.55 8.04
C GLY A 309 12.08 -18.84 7.95
N ALA A 310 12.47 -19.43 9.08
CA ALA A 310 12.97 -20.80 9.13
C ALA A 310 11.80 -21.78 9.35
N LEU A 311 12.05 -23.07 9.07
CA LEU A 311 11.09 -24.12 9.35
C LEU A 311 10.75 -24.12 10.84
N GLN A 312 9.46 -24.15 11.15
CA GLN A 312 9.00 -24.24 12.53
C GLN A 312 9.32 -25.64 13.06
N ASP A 313 9.84 -25.72 14.29
CA ASP A 313 10.00 -27.02 14.94
C ASP A 313 8.62 -27.67 15.13
N THR A 314 8.51 -28.89 14.63
CA THR A 314 7.30 -29.71 14.69
C THR A 314 7.01 -30.22 16.09
N GLN A 315 7.98 -30.18 17.01
CA GLN A 315 7.79 -30.66 18.37
C GLN A 315 6.82 -29.75 19.14
N ARG A 316 5.79 -30.38 19.71
CA ARG A 316 4.85 -29.75 20.63
C ARG A 316 5.45 -29.82 22.03
N GLU A 317 5.77 -28.67 22.61
CA GLU A 317 6.28 -28.57 23.96
C GLU A 317 5.14 -28.16 24.90
N TYR A 318 4.87 -28.99 25.90
CA TYR A 318 3.92 -28.65 26.96
C TYR A 318 4.53 -27.62 27.92
N ALA A 319 3.77 -26.57 28.24
CA ALA A 319 4.16 -25.52 29.18
C ALA A 319 3.43 -25.70 30.53
N PRO A 320 3.96 -26.53 31.46
CA PRO A 320 3.24 -26.96 32.66
C PRO A 320 2.99 -25.86 33.70
N TYR A 321 3.66 -24.72 33.57
CA TYR A 321 3.57 -23.60 34.52
C TYR A 321 2.56 -22.52 34.10
N LEU A 322 1.82 -22.77 33.02
CA LEU A 322 0.72 -21.93 32.56
C LEU A 322 -0.60 -22.63 32.84
N ALA A 323 -1.49 -21.96 33.57
CA ALA A 323 -2.76 -22.54 33.99
C ALA A 323 -3.79 -22.73 32.85
N GLY A 324 -3.53 -22.21 31.64
CA GLY A 324 -4.49 -22.16 30.55
C GLY A 324 -5.38 -20.92 30.59
N TYR A 325 -5.99 -20.58 29.45
CA TYR A 325 -6.94 -19.48 29.35
C TYR A 325 -8.19 -19.81 30.18
N ARG A 326 -8.54 -18.97 31.16
CA ARG A 326 -9.62 -19.24 32.14
C ARG A 326 -9.47 -20.58 32.89
N GLY A 327 -8.25 -21.09 33.00
CA GLY A 327 -7.99 -22.42 33.58
C GLY A 327 -8.33 -23.59 32.64
N MET A 328 -8.57 -23.32 31.35
CA MET A 328 -8.96 -24.33 30.36
C MET A 328 -7.77 -24.85 29.58
N GLY A 329 -7.67 -26.18 29.53
CA GLY A 329 -6.78 -26.91 28.63
C GLY A 329 -5.29 -26.79 28.98
N GLU A 330 -4.51 -27.69 28.39
CA GLU A 330 -3.07 -27.62 28.41
C GLU A 330 -2.59 -26.52 27.43
N VAL A 331 -1.53 -25.81 27.82
CA VAL A 331 -0.88 -24.82 26.96
C VAL A 331 0.34 -25.46 26.31
N HIS A 332 0.42 -25.39 24.99
CA HIS A 332 1.56 -25.90 24.26
C HIS A 332 2.20 -24.81 23.39
N SER A 333 3.53 -24.76 23.41
CA SER A 333 4.34 -23.99 22.48
C SER A 333 4.82 -24.88 21.33
N GLY A 334 4.96 -24.29 20.14
CA GLY A 334 5.32 -25.04 18.94
C GLY A 334 4.22 -26.02 18.49
N GLY A 335 4.60 -27.04 17.72
CA GLY A 335 3.72 -28.19 17.53
C GLY A 335 2.55 -28.07 16.56
N MET A 336 2.53 -27.12 15.62
CA MET A 336 1.47 -27.07 14.59
C MET A 336 1.56 -28.24 13.57
N LEU A 337 2.25 -29.33 13.89
CA LEU A 337 2.60 -30.45 12.99
C LEU A 337 2.56 -31.85 13.64
N LEU A 338 1.83 -32.07 14.74
CA LEU A 338 1.82 -33.39 15.43
C LEU A 338 0.43 -33.91 15.87
N GLU A 339 -0.51 -33.96 14.93
CA GLU A 339 -1.56 -35.02 14.97
C GLU A 339 -1.65 -35.79 13.64
N ASP A 340 -1.20 -35.19 12.53
CA ASP A 340 -1.10 -35.88 11.24
C ASP A 340 0.34 -36.31 10.95
N PRO A 341 0.57 -37.51 10.36
CA PRO A 341 1.90 -37.93 9.93
C PRO A 341 2.47 -36.88 8.96
N PRO A 342 3.79 -36.82 8.74
CA PRO A 342 4.39 -35.89 7.79
C PRO A 342 3.62 -36.01 6.48
N ILE A 343 2.85 -34.98 6.14
CA ILE A 343 2.06 -34.95 4.92
C ILE A 343 3.08 -34.66 3.81
N ASP A 344 3.85 -35.69 3.46
CA ASP A 344 4.91 -35.68 2.46
C ASP A 344 4.39 -35.28 1.05
N ASP A 345 3.06 -35.13 0.88
CA ASP A 345 2.38 -34.96 -0.39
C ASP A 345 1.54 -33.66 -0.56
N GLU A 346 1.48 -32.71 0.40
CA GLU A 346 0.62 -31.50 0.29
C GLU A 346 1.37 -30.14 0.29
N VAL A 347 2.69 -30.20 0.35
CA VAL A 347 3.63 -29.07 0.13
C VAL A 347 3.43 -28.35 -1.23
N TRP A 348 2.76 -29.00 -2.18
CA TRP A 348 2.58 -28.50 -3.54
C TRP A 348 1.59 -27.34 -3.69
N GLU A 349 0.64 -27.21 -2.78
CA GLU A 349 -0.46 -26.24 -2.85
C GLU A 349 -0.02 -24.82 -2.44
N LEU A 350 1.12 -24.71 -1.77
CA LEU A 350 1.76 -23.47 -1.38
C LEU A 350 2.31 -22.67 -2.58
N CYS A 351 2.92 -23.37 -3.52
CA CYS A 351 3.50 -22.81 -4.74
C CYS A 351 2.41 -22.32 -5.72
N ILE A 352 1.26 -22.96 -5.61
CA ILE A 352 0.06 -22.71 -6.37
C ILE A 352 -0.59 -21.40 -5.95
N VAL A 353 -0.55 -20.99 -4.68
CA VAL A 353 -1.17 -19.71 -4.26
C VAL A 353 -0.27 -18.50 -4.56
N VAL A 354 1.06 -18.67 -4.55
CA VAL A 354 2.01 -17.66 -5.07
C VAL A 354 1.80 -17.43 -6.57
N LEU A 355 1.58 -18.50 -7.35
CA LEU A 355 1.26 -18.44 -8.78
C LEU A 355 -0.18 -17.98 -9.08
N ALA A 356 -1.18 -18.49 -8.35
CA ALA A 356 -2.59 -18.35 -8.68
C ALA A 356 -3.16 -16.96 -8.40
N ARG A 357 -2.46 -16.16 -7.60
CA ARG A 357 -2.90 -14.83 -7.17
C ARG A 357 -2.21 -13.69 -7.90
N CYS A 358 -1.10 -13.95 -8.60
CA CYS A 358 -0.48 -13.01 -9.55
C CYS A 358 -1.41 -12.62 -10.72
N ASP A 359 -2.39 -13.47 -11.06
CA ASP A 359 -3.32 -13.22 -12.18
C ASP A 359 -4.67 -12.62 -11.75
N SER A 360 -5.03 -12.62 -10.47
CA SER A 360 -6.36 -12.19 -10.00
C SER A 360 -6.63 -10.67 -10.09
N GLY A 361 -5.78 -9.94 -10.81
CA GLY A 361 -5.94 -8.52 -11.19
C GLY A 361 -5.77 -8.27 -12.69
N ILE A 362 -5.31 -9.25 -13.47
CA ILE A 362 -5.48 -9.23 -14.91
C ILE A 362 -6.93 -9.66 -15.21
N ARG A 363 -7.90 -8.84 -14.79
CA ARG A 363 -9.10 -8.71 -15.61
C ARG A 363 -8.65 -7.98 -16.87
N TRP A 364 -8.12 -8.70 -17.85
CA TRP A 364 -8.43 -8.31 -19.22
C TRP A 364 -9.95 -8.40 -19.29
N PRO A 365 -10.68 -7.29 -19.52
CA PRO A 365 -12.11 -7.41 -19.75
C PRO A 365 -12.29 -8.46 -20.86
N ARG A 366 -13.18 -9.46 -20.67
CA ARG A 366 -13.48 -10.43 -21.74
C ARG A 366 -13.94 -9.75 -23.05
N ASN A 367 -14.36 -8.48 -22.96
CA ASN A 367 -14.69 -7.63 -24.10
C ASN A 367 -13.49 -6.89 -24.72
N LEU A 368 -12.27 -7.07 -24.20
CA LEU A 368 -11.04 -6.47 -24.74
C LEU A 368 -10.29 -7.41 -25.69
N SER A 369 -10.55 -8.71 -25.73
CA SER A 369 -9.99 -9.57 -26.79
C SER A 369 -10.55 -9.16 -28.17
N GLY A 370 -11.84 -8.80 -28.23
CA GLY A 370 -12.44 -8.17 -29.41
C GLY A 370 -11.95 -6.74 -29.69
N LEU A 371 -11.53 -6.00 -28.66
CA LEU A 371 -11.05 -4.62 -28.78
C LEU A 371 -9.52 -4.51 -29.01
N MET A 372 -8.75 -5.54 -28.67
CA MET A 372 -7.30 -5.65 -28.88
C MET A 372 -6.97 -6.28 -30.23
N ALA A 373 -7.88 -7.09 -30.78
CA ALA A 373 -7.85 -7.46 -32.20
C ALA A 373 -8.10 -6.24 -33.11
N ALA A 374 -8.75 -5.20 -32.60
CA ALA A 374 -8.85 -3.91 -33.28
C ALA A 374 -7.59 -3.08 -32.99
N LYS A 375 -6.66 -3.01 -33.94
CA LYS A 375 -5.49 -2.10 -33.98
C LYS A 375 -5.70 -0.83 -33.15
N ARG A 376 -5.24 -0.81 -31.90
CA ARG A 376 -5.37 0.34 -31.01
C ARG A 376 -4.44 1.45 -31.51
N LYS A 377 -4.99 2.52 -32.10
CA LYS A 377 -4.22 3.74 -32.38
C LYS A 377 -3.89 4.40 -31.04
N ALA A 378 -2.60 4.70 -30.80
CA ALA A 378 -2.11 5.33 -29.57
C ALA A 378 -2.97 6.54 -29.17
N THR A 379 -3.35 6.63 -27.89
CA THR A 379 -4.08 7.80 -27.39
C THR A 379 -3.09 8.93 -27.08
N PRO A 380 -3.49 10.21 -27.14
CA PRO A 380 -2.60 11.34 -26.82
C PRO A 380 -1.94 11.23 -25.43
N LEU A 381 -2.60 10.57 -24.48
CA LEU A 381 -2.10 10.37 -23.11
C LEU A 381 -0.91 9.39 -23.05
N ASP A 382 -0.85 8.40 -23.95
CA ASP A 382 0.23 7.41 -24.00
C ASP A 382 1.56 8.02 -24.46
N THR A 383 1.51 9.20 -25.09
CA THR A 383 2.70 9.92 -25.58
C THR A 383 3.31 10.88 -24.55
N LEU A 384 2.56 11.23 -23.49
CA LEU A 384 2.99 12.25 -22.52
C LEU A 384 4.23 11.84 -21.70
N PRO A 385 4.35 10.59 -21.19
CA PRO A 385 5.46 10.26 -20.32
C PRO A 385 6.84 10.22 -21.02
N PRO A 386 6.98 9.71 -22.26
CA PRO A 386 8.19 9.90 -23.07
C PRO A 386 8.57 11.38 -23.26
N ILE A 387 7.56 12.24 -23.48
CA ILE A 387 7.74 13.68 -23.68
C ILE A 387 8.23 14.36 -22.40
N CYS A 388 7.65 14.02 -21.24
CA CYS A 388 8.08 14.51 -19.94
C CYS A 388 9.48 14.00 -19.56
N GLY A 389 9.80 12.74 -19.84
CA GLY A 389 11.14 12.18 -19.63
C GLY A 389 12.21 12.91 -20.45
N GLY A 390 11.95 13.10 -21.75
CA GLY A 390 12.81 13.92 -22.61
C GLY A 390 12.89 15.37 -22.14
N ALA A 391 11.81 15.91 -21.58
CA ALA A 391 11.79 17.26 -21.05
C ALA A 391 12.75 17.46 -19.88
N VAL A 392 12.75 16.54 -18.93
CA VAL A 392 13.63 16.57 -17.75
C VAL A 392 15.09 16.50 -18.18
N VAL A 393 15.45 15.54 -19.04
CA VAL A 393 16.84 15.34 -19.48
C VAL A 393 17.36 16.57 -20.23
N THR A 394 16.57 17.11 -21.16
CA THR A 394 16.96 18.32 -21.90
C THR A 394 17.14 19.52 -20.99
N SER A 395 16.27 19.71 -20.00
CA SER A 395 16.37 20.82 -19.04
C SER A 395 17.60 20.72 -18.16
N VAL A 396 17.99 19.51 -17.72
CA VAL A 396 19.21 19.31 -16.92
C VAL A 396 20.47 19.56 -17.75
N VAL A 397 20.55 18.99 -18.96
CA VAL A 397 21.74 19.12 -19.82
C VAL A 397 21.93 20.56 -20.29
N MET A 398 20.85 21.26 -20.62
CA MET A 398 20.92 22.63 -21.15
C MET A 398 20.90 23.70 -20.06
N TYR A 399 20.84 23.32 -18.77
CA TYR A 399 20.77 24.25 -17.65
C TYR A 399 21.96 25.24 -17.59
N PRO A 400 23.23 24.80 -17.76
CA PRO A 400 24.36 25.72 -17.71
C PRO A 400 24.30 26.79 -18.81
N VAL A 401 23.80 26.42 -19.99
CA VAL A 401 23.61 27.36 -21.11
C VAL A 401 22.48 28.34 -20.82
N ASP A 402 21.42 27.92 -20.12
CA ASP A 402 20.33 28.81 -19.71
C ASP A 402 20.80 29.87 -18.70
N VAL A 403 21.67 29.48 -17.75
CA VAL A 403 22.29 30.41 -16.79
C VAL A 403 23.14 31.46 -17.51
N VAL A 404 24.03 31.04 -18.42
CA VAL A 404 24.88 31.96 -19.21
C VAL A 404 24.03 32.90 -20.06
N ARG A 405 22.99 32.37 -20.71
CA ARG A 405 21.99 33.18 -21.44
C ARG A 405 21.37 34.23 -20.52
N ALA A 406 20.89 33.85 -19.34
CA ALA A 406 20.21 34.77 -18.43
C ALA A 406 21.13 35.92 -17.99
N ILE A 407 22.42 35.65 -17.76
CA ILE A 407 23.43 36.66 -17.41
C ILE A 407 23.68 37.62 -18.59
N CYS A 408 23.89 37.10 -19.80
CA CYS A 408 24.10 37.92 -21.01
C CYS A 408 22.86 38.78 -21.36
N MET A 409 21.65 38.29 -21.07
CA MET A 409 20.41 39.05 -21.28
C MET A 409 20.20 40.13 -20.21
N ALA A 410 20.68 39.90 -18.99
CA ALA A 410 20.61 40.89 -17.91
C ALA A 410 21.65 42.01 -18.07
N ASN A 411 22.82 41.70 -18.66
CA ASN A 411 23.92 42.64 -18.89
C ASN A 411 24.27 42.70 -20.38
N PRO A 412 23.57 43.52 -21.19
CA PRO A 412 23.85 43.67 -22.61
C PRO A 412 25.28 44.16 -22.84
N GLY A 413 26.12 43.35 -23.51
CA GLY A 413 27.54 43.65 -23.77
C GLY A 413 28.53 42.63 -23.19
N THR A 414 28.10 41.79 -22.23
CA THR A 414 28.95 40.73 -21.64
C THR A 414 29.05 39.51 -22.56
N GLY A 415 30.27 39.07 -22.87
CA GLY A 415 30.51 37.86 -23.66
C GLY A 415 30.10 36.58 -22.93
N ALA A 416 29.66 35.55 -23.66
CA ALA A 416 29.18 34.30 -23.06
C ALA A 416 30.25 33.57 -22.22
N GLY A 417 31.52 33.61 -22.66
CA GLY A 417 32.64 33.01 -21.92
C GLY A 417 32.99 33.78 -20.63
N GLU A 418 32.83 35.11 -20.66
CA GLU A 418 33.03 35.97 -19.48
C GLU A 418 31.91 35.77 -18.45
N ALA A 419 30.66 35.67 -18.91
CA ALA A 419 29.51 35.36 -18.07
C ALA A 419 29.63 33.99 -17.38
N LEU A 420 30.08 32.96 -18.11
CA LEU A 420 30.30 31.63 -17.54
C LEU A 420 31.44 31.63 -16.51
N ARG A 421 32.56 32.29 -16.82
CA ARG A 421 33.72 32.39 -15.93
C ARG A 421 33.37 33.14 -14.64
N GLY A 422 32.64 34.26 -14.75
CA GLY A 422 32.16 35.01 -13.60
C GLY A 422 31.19 34.22 -12.71
N PHE A 423 30.29 33.45 -13.32
CA PHE A 423 29.37 32.58 -12.56
C PHE A 423 30.10 31.47 -11.80
N LEU A 424 31.04 30.80 -12.46
CA LEU A 424 31.85 29.73 -11.84
C LEU A 424 32.72 30.26 -10.70
N GLN A 425 33.26 31.47 -10.82
CA GLN A 425 34.02 32.11 -9.75
C GLN A 425 33.15 32.51 -8.56
N ALA A 426 31.91 32.93 -8.78
CA ALA A 426 31.01 33.38 -7.71
C ALA A 426 30.30 32.23 -6.95
N HIS A 427 29.94 31.13 -7.64
CA HIS A 427 29.06 30.10 -7.08
C HIS A 427 29.60 28.67 -7.19
N GLY A 428 30.73 28.47 -7.87
CA GLY A 428 31.28 27.14 -8.15
C GLY A 428 30.38 26.27 -9.03
N ILE A 429 30.80 25.03 -9.28
CA ILE A 429 30.03 24.07 -10.11
C ILE A 429 28.70 23.69 -9.45
N MET A 430 28.67 23.60 -8.12
CA MET A 430 27.45 23.27 -7.36
C MET A 430 26.38 24.37 -7.46
N GLY A 431 26.76 25.59 -7.87
CA GLY A 431 25.84 26.68 -8.17
C GLY A 431 24.81 26.31 -9.24
N PHE A 432 25.17 25.49 -10.24
CA PHE A 432 24.24 25.02 -11.27
C PHE A 432 23.15 24.08 -10.74
N VAL A 433 23.35 23.44 -9.59
CA VAL A 433 22.34 22.56 -8.97
C VAL A 433 21.50 23.35 -7.96
N LYS A 434 22.14 24.18 -7.14
CA LYS A 434 21.48 24.90 -6.03
C LYS A 434 20.65 26.10 -6.49
N GLN A 435 21.03 26.77 -7.57
CA GLN A 435 20.35 27.99 -8.02
C GLN A 435 19.28 27.70 -9.06
N GLY A 436 18.13 27.12 -8.69
CA GLY A 436 16.90 27.16 -9.51
C GLY A 436 16.65 26.02 -10.51
N LEU A 437 17.48 24.97 -10.53
CA LEU A 437 17.33 23.81 -11.43
C LEU A 437 15.97 23.09 -11.25
N VAL A 438 15.53 22.90 -10.00
CA VAL A 438 14.26 22.18 -9.69
C VAL A 438 13.04 22.93 -10.24
N ALA A 439 13.02 24.26 -10.09
CA ALA A 439 11.95 25.09 -10.63
C ALA A 439 11.93 25.04 -12.17
N GLU A 440 13.12 24.98 -12.79
CA GLU A 440 13.26 24.91 -14.24
C GLU A 440 12.78 23.56 -14.81
N VAL A 441 13.16 22.45 -14.18
CA VAL A 441 12.72 21.10 -14.57
C VAL A 441 11.20 20.95 -14.44
N THR A 442 10.63 21.46 -13.34
CA THR A 442 9.18 21.40 -13.08
C THR A 442 8.42 22.20 -14.13
N ARG A 443 8.84 23.44 -14.39
CA ARG A 443 8.26 24.33 -15.40
C ARG A 443 8.30 23.70 -16.80
N ALA A 444 9.47 23.19 -17.21
CA ALA A 444 9.67 22.62 -18.54
C ALA A 444 8.84 21.35 -18.79
N SER A 445 8.62 20.55 -17.73
CA SER A 445 7.81 19.33 -17.80
C SER A 445 6.32 19.67 -18.00
N ILE A 446 5.79 20.61 -17.21
CA ILE A 446 4.39 21.07 -17.30
C ILE A 446 4.13 21.73 -18.67
N SER A 447 5.02 22.63 -19.08
CA SER A 447 4.95 23.33 -20.37
C SER A 447 4.85 22.35 -21.54
N ARG A 448 5.75 21.36 -21.62
CA ARG A 448 5.78 20.39 -22.72
C ARG A 448 4.59 19.44 -22.67
N ALA A 449 4.16 18.99 -21.50
CA ALA A 449 2.98 18.14 -21.37
C ALA A 449 1.72 18.83 -21.92
N ILE A 450 1.48 20.09 -21.53
CA ILE A 450 0.32 20.86 -22.00
C ILE A 450 0.43 21.13 -23.49
N LYS A 451 1.60 21.56 -23.97
CA LYS A 451 1.83 21.93 -25.38
C LYS A 451 1.57 20.75 -26.33
N PHE A 452 2.15 19.58 -26.06
CA PHE A 452 1.98 18.41 -26.91
C PHE A 452 0.59 17.77 -26.79
N PHE A 453 -0.12 18.00 -25.68
CA PHE A 453 -1.52 17.62 -25.54
C PHE A 453 -2.47 18.55 -26.30
N MET A 454 -2.25 19.86 -26.21
CA MET A 454 -3.16 20.87 -26.77
C MET A 454 -3.02 21.03 -28.28
N GLN A 455 -1.81 20.93 -28.83
CA GLN A 455 -1.58 21.19 -30.26
C GLN A 455 -2.40 20.27 -31.19
N PRO A 456 -2.46 18.93 -31.00
CA PRO A 456 -3.28 18.06 -31.86
C PRO A 456 -4.79 18.35 -31.75
N ILE A 457 -5.25 18.73 -30.54
CA ILE A 457 -6.64 19.09 -30.28
C ILE A 457 -6.99 20.39 -31.00
N VAL A 458 -6.16 21.42 -30.86
CA VAL A 458 -6.33 22.72 -31.49
C VAL A 458 -6.28 22.60 -33.01
N HIS A 459 -5.33 21.83 -33.56
CA HIS A 459 -5.22 21.62 -35.00
C HIS A 459 -6.47 20.92 -35.57
N ARG A 460 -6.94 19.85 -34.90
CA ARG A 460 -8.15 19.12 -35.33
C ARG A 460 -9.39 20.01 -35.29
N ASN A 461 -9.52 20.84 -34.26
CA ASN A 461 -10.69 21.71 -34.09
C ASN A 461 -10.68 22.90 -35.06
N LEU A 462 -9.51 23.46 -35.39
CA LEU A 462 -9.41 24.60 -36.31
C LEU A 462 -9.46 24.19 -37.79
N TYR A 463 -8.90 23.03 -38.14
CA TYR A 463 -8.70 22.66 -39.55
C TYR A 463 -9.42 21.37 -39.97
N GLY A 464 -10.13 20.69 -39.05
CA GLY A 464 -10.89 19.47 -39.35
C GLY A 464 -10.04 18.23 -39.67
N VAL A 465 -8.71 18.36 -39.72
CA VAL A 465 -7.77 17.30 -40.06
C VAL A 465 -6.73 17.06 -38.95
N PRO A 466 -6.22 15.83 -38.79
CA PRO A 466 -5.12 15.55 -37.87
C PRO A 466 -3.87 16.36 -38.21
N GLU A 467 -3.09 16.75 -37.20
CA GLU A 467 -1.84 17.50 -37.35
C GLU A 467 -0.90 16.90 -38.41
N THR A 468 -0.82 15.57 -38.50
CA THR A 468 0.06 14.86 -39.45
C THR A 468 -0.22 15.18 -40.92
N LYS A 469 -1.43 15.65 -41.25
CA LYS A 469 -1.84 16.06 -42.60
C LYS A 469 -1.90 17.58 -42.80
N GLY A 470 -1.49 18.36 -41.79
CA GLY A 470 -1.48 19.83 -41.85
C GLY A 470 -0.33 20.39 -42.69
N THR A 471 -0.56 21.54 -43.34
CA THR A 471 0.50 22.36 -43.94
C THR A 471 1.38 23.01 -42.86
N PRO A 472 2.64 23.40 -43.16
CA PRO A 472 3.50 24.08 -42.19
C PRO A 472 2.84 25.31 -41.54
N VAL A 473 2.07 26.07 -42.32
CA VAL A 473 1.31 27.25 -41.83
C VAL A 473 0.22 26.85 -40.84
N SER A 474 -0.56 25.81 -41.15
CA SER A 474 -1.62 25.31 -40.25
C SER A 474 -1.06 24.76 -38.93
N LYS A 475 0.08 24.05 -38.98
CA LYS A 475 0.81 23.55 -37.81
C LYS A 475 1.36 24.69 -36.97
N GLY A 476 1.93 25.72 -37.60
CA GLY A 476 2.41 26.93 -36.93
C GLY A 476 1.30 27.67 -36.17
N LEU A 477 0.14 27.89 -36.81
CA LEU A 477 -0.97 28.61 -36.17
C LEU A 477 -1.63 27.79 -35.05
N ALA A 478 -1.83 26.48 -35.25
CA ALA A 478 -2.33 25.59 -34.20
C ALA A 478 -1.36 25.51 -33.01
N GLY A 479 -0.05 25.49 -33.31
CA GLY A 479 1.00 25.57 -32.31
C GLY A 479 0.92 26.85 -31.49
N ALA A 480 0.77 28.02 -32.13
CA ALA A 480 0.64 29.30 -31.43
C ALA A 480 -0.59 29.35 -30.51
N ILE A 481 -1.76 28.93 -31.00
CA ILE A 481 -3.01 28.91 -30.22
C ILE A 481 -2.95 27.86 -29.08
N GLY A 482 -2.26 26.75 -29.28
CA GLY A 482 -2.06 25.72 -28.24
C GLY A 482 -1.30 26.21 -27.00
N THR A 483 -0.66 27.38 -27.06
CA THR A 483 0.12 27.92 -25.94
C THR A 483 -0.70 28.68 -24.91
N PHE A 484 -1.97 29.02 -25.17
CA PHE A 484 -2.78 29.79 -24.21
C PHE A 484 -2.98 29.09 -22.85
N PRO A 485 -3.36 27.79 -22.81
CA PRO A 485 -3.42 27.05 -21.54
C PRO A 485 -2.04 26.81 -20.92
N GLU A 486 -1.01 26.70 -21.76
CA GLU A 486 0.38 26.53 -21.32
C GLU A 486 0.85 27.75 -20.52
N VAL A 487 0.72 28.94 -21.09
CA VAL A 487 1.17 30.20 -20.47
C VAL A 487 0.39 30.47 -19.20
N LEU A 488 -0.91 30.15 -19.18
CA LEU A 488 -1.74 30.28 -17.97
C LEU A 488 -1.19 29.42 -16.82
N ALA A 489 -0.79 28.18 -17.11
CA ALA A 489 -0.28 27.25 -16.11
C ALA A 489 1.14 27.61 -15.62
N ILE A 490 2.02 28.11 -16.49
CA ILE A 490 3.42 28.38 -16.13
C ILE A 490 3.65 29.78 -15.54
N SER A 491 2.77 30.76 -15.81
CA SER A 491 2.97 32.16 -15.40
C SER A 491 3.20 32.34 -13.89
N PRO A 492 2.45 31.66 -12.99
CA PRO A 492 2.71 31.76 -11.55
C PRO A 492 4.10 31.25 -11.16
N LEU A 493 4.53 30.12 -11.73
CA LEU A 493 5.83 29.50 -11.44
C LEU A 493 6.98 30.39 -11.92
N GLU A 494 6.82 31.02 -13.08
CA GLU A 494 7.83 31.91 -13.64
C GLU A 494 7.96 33.21 -12.83
N ASN A 495 6.84 33.77 -12.37
CA ASN A 495 6.85 34.94 -11.50
C ASN A 495 7.46 34.66 -10.12
N ILE A 496 7.21 33.48 -9.55
CA ILE A 496 7.86 33.05 -8.30
C ILE A 496 9.38 32.90 -8.50
N LYS A 497 9.82 32.29 -9.61
CA LYS A 497 11.26 32.15 -9.95
C LYS A 497 11.93 33.52 -10.08
N LEU A 498 11.30 34.46 -10.80
CA LEU A 498 11.85 35.81 -10.99
C LEU A 498 11.87 36.61 -9.69
N ALA A 499 10.84 36.51 -8.87
CA ALA A 499 10.80 37.14 -7.54
C ALA A 499 11.91 36.59 -6.61
N ALA A 500 12.17 35.29 -6.66
CA ALA A 500 13.29 34.67 -5.91
C ALA A 500 14.66 35.17 -6.40
N GLN A 501 14.82 35.45 -7.69
CA GLN A 501 16.07 36.00 -8.24
C GLN A 501 16.27 37.49 -7.91
N LEU A 502 15.17 38.23 -7.70
CA LEU A 502 15.22 39.65 -7.32
C LEU A 502 15.48 39.84 -5.82
N ASP A 503 15.23 38.82 -5.00
CA ASP A 503 15.47 38.83 -3.54
C ASP A 503 16.97 38.70 -3.21
N LYS A 504 17.73 39.78 -3.44
CA LYS A 504 19.17 39.84 -3.13
C LYS A 504 19.47 39.87 -1.63
N GLU A 505 18.48 40.21 -0.81
CA GLU A 505 18.62 40.33 0.64
C GLU A 505 18.25 39.04 1.39
N GLY A 506 17.76 38.02 0.68
CA GLY A 506 17.38 36.72 1.27
C GLY A 506 16.17 36.81 2.19
N LYS A 507 15.22 37.70 1.90
CA LYS A 507 14.00 37.93 2.69
C LYS A 507 13.08 36.71 2.72
N PHE A 508 13.14 35.81 1.74
CA PHE A 508 12.26 34.66 1.65
C PHE A 508 13.01 33.33 1.79
N SER A 509 12.45 32.42 2.61
CA SER A 509 13.04 31.10 2.87
C SER A 509 12.92 30.12 1.69
N GLY A 510 12.04 30.42 0.72
CA GLY A 510 11.85 29.62 -0.49
C GLY A 510 10.65 30.04 -1.35
N SER A 511 10.45 29.35 -2.47
CA SER A 511 9.42 29.64 -3.48
C SER A 511 7.99 29.71 -2.93
N ALA A 512 7.67 28.93 -1.90
CA ALA A 512 6.35 28.91 -1.28
C ALA A 512 6.05 30.20 -0.49
N ASP A 513 7.04 30.76 0.20
CA ASP A 513 6.86 31.99 0.97
C ASP A 513 6.73 33.22 0.06
N ILE A 514 7.45 33.22 -1.06
CA ILE A 514 7.30 34.22 -2.12
C ILE A 514 5.89 34.18 -2.71
N ALA A 515 5.38 32.98 -3.03
CA ALA A 515 4.03 32.82 -3.56
C ALA A 515 2.96 33.34 -2.57
N LYS A 516 3.08 32.99 -1.29
CA LYS A 516 2.20 33.49 -0.22
C LYS A 516 2.28 35.00 -0.09
N HIS A 517 3.48 35.58 -0.16
CA HIS A 517 3.68 37.02 -0.07
C HIS A 517 2.97 37.74 -1.22
N ILE A 518 3.21 37.32 -2.47
CA ILE A 518 2.57 37.90 -3.66
C ILE A 518 1.05 37.76 -3.61
N LEU A 519 0.54 36.60 -3.20
CA LEU A 519 -0.90 36.36 -3.03
C LEU A 519 -1.50 37.28 -1.95
N LYS A 520 -0.80 37.50 -0.84
CA LYS A 520 -1.25 38.35 0.26
C LYS A 520 -1.23 39.84 -0.11
N THR A 521 -0.19 40.30 -0.82
CA THR A 521 -0.01 41.72 -1.15
C THR A 521 -0.82 42.14 -2.38
N ARG A 522 -0.85 41.29 -3.43
CA ARG A 522 -1.38 41.63 -4.76
C ARG A 522 -2.48 40.68 -5.28
N GLY A 523 -2.83 39.63 -4.54
CA GLY A 523 -3.83 38.64 -4.94
C GLY A 523 -3.36 37.74 -6.10
N PHE A 524 -4.27 36.99 -6.71
CA PHE A 524 -3.95 36.08 -7.82
C PHE A 524 -3.38 36.83 -9.04
N ASN A 525 -3.82 38.06 -9.30
CA ASN A 525 -3.30 38.88 -10.40
C ASN A 525 -1.82 39.21 -10.26
N GLY A 526 -1.30 39.25 -9.02
CA GLY A 526 0.14 39.39 -8.77
C GLY A 526 0.95 38.22 -9.31
N LEU A 527 0.39 37.00 -9.29
CA LEU A 527 1.03 35.81 -9.87
C LEU A 527 0.95 35.77 -11.40
N MET A 528 0.15 36.65 -12.01
CA MET A 528 -0.04 36.70 -13.47
C MET A 528 0.66 37.90 -14.13
N ILE A 529 1.46 38.67 -13.38
CA ILE A 529 2.22 39.83 -13.89
C ILE A 529 3.03 39.44 -15.13
N GLY A 530 2.93 40.25 -16.19
CA GLY A 530 3.66 40.02 -17.44
C GLY A 530 3.05 38.96 -18.38
N TYR A 531 1.83 38.47 -18.10
CA TYR A 531 1.16 37.45 -18.91
C TYR A 531 1.10 37.80 -20.40
N ALA A 532 0.72 39.02 -20.77
CA ALA A 532 0.64 39.42 -22.17
C ALA A 532 1.99 39.27 -22.91
N GLY A 533 3.08 39.71 -22.29
CA GLY A 533 4.43 39.56 -22.83
C GLY A 533 4.88 38.10 -22.90
N MET A 534 4.52 37.28 -21.90
CA MET A 534 4.75 35.82 -21.92
C MET A 534 3.98 35.12 -23.04
N GLN A 535 2.74 35.52 -23.28
CA GLN A 535 1.88 34.94 -24.31
C GLN A 535 2.39 35.26 -25.71
N VAL A 536 2.73 36.52 -25.99
CA VAL A 536 3.33 36.92 -27.28
C VAL A 536 4.64 36.16 -27.52
N ARG A 537 5.48 36.04 -26.48
CA ARG A 537 6.73 35.27 -26.52
C ARG A 537 6.48 33.80 -26.91
N GLN A 538 5.53 33.16 -26.22
CA GLN A 538 5.28 31.73 -26.39
C GLN A 538 4.61 31.41 -27.76
N CYS A 539 3.72 32.30 -28.23
CA CYS A 539 3.12 32.21 -29.57
C CYS A 539 4.16 32.27 -30.68
N LEU A 540 5.05 33.27 -30.65
CA LEU A 540 6.07 33.46 -31.68
C LEU A 540 7.08 32.30 -31.71
N TRP A 541 7.52 31.84 -30.54
CA TRP A 541 8.47 30.73 -30.48
C TRP A 541 7.84 29.42 -30.97
N THR A 542 6.67 29.05 -30.44
CA THR A 542 6.02 27.78 -30.77
C THR A 542 5.52 27.76 -32.20
N GLY A 543 4.93 28.87 -32.67
CA GLY A 543 4.48 29.00 -34.06
C GLY A 543 5.64 28.94 -35.04
N GLY A 544 6.73 29.68 -34.79
CA GLY A 544 7.93 29.66 -35.62
C GLY A 544 8.61 28.29 -35.67
N PHE A 545 8.67 27.59 -34.54
CA PHE A 545 9.23 26.24 -34.47
C PHE A 545 8.46 25.24 -35.35
N PHE A 546 7.13 25.14 -35.18
CA PHE A 546 6.33 24.18 -35.96
C PHE A 546 6.17 24.57 -37.43
N LEU A 547 6.18 25.87 -37.74
CA LEU A 547 6.18 26.37 -39.12
C LEU A 547 7.43 25.93 -39.89
N THR A 548 8.59 25.88 -39.22
CA THR A 548 9.88 25.70 -39.89
C THR A 548 10.44 24.28 -39.78
N LEU A 549 9.98 23.47 -38.83
CA LEU A 549 10.48 22.11 -38.61
C LEU A 549 10.37 21.22 -39.85
N ASP A 550 9.20 21.16 -40.49
CA ASP A 550 8.99 20.32 -41.68
C ASP A 550 9.78 20.83 -42.90
N LEU A 551 9.93 22.15 -43.01
CA LEU A 551 10.73 22.78 -44.08
C LEU A 551 12.21 22.41 -43.93
N TYR A 552 12.75 22.50 -42.72
CA TYR A 552 14.14 22.09 -42.46
C TYR A 552 14.32 20.58 -42.58
N LYS A 553 13.34 19.75 -42.20
CA LYS A 553 13.41 18.30 -42.44
C LYS A 553 13.50 17.96 -43.93
N GLY A 554 12.68 18.61 -44.77
CA GLY A 554 12.76 18.45 -46.22
C GLY A 554 14.12 18.87 -46.77
N TRP A 555 14.63 20.04 -46.36
CA TRP A 555 15.93 20.54 -46.82
C TRP A 555 17.12 19.70 -46.33
N VAL A 556 17.15 19.30 -45.07
CA VAL A 556 18.27 18.49 -44.52
C VAL A 556 18.26 17.07 -45.12
N SER A 557 17.09 16.52 -45.43
CA SER A 557 16.97 15.19 -46.05
C SER A 557 17.58 15.10 -47.45
N SER A 558 17.74 16.23 -48.17
CA SER A 558 18.41 16.24 -49.48
C SER A 558 19.94 16.29 -49.39
N VAL A 559 20.50 16.59 -48.21
CA VAL A 559 21.95 16.80 -48.01
C VAL A 559 22.57 15.74 -47.10
N VAL A 560 21.82 15.21 -46.13
CA VAL A 560 22.32 14.27 -45.11
C VAL A 560 21.51 12.98 -45.19
N SER A 561 22.17 11.84 -45.40
CA SER A 561 21.50 10.52 -45.51
C SER A 561 21.15 9.89 -44.17
N ASN A 562 21.87 10.24 -43.10
CA ASN A 562 21.65 9.68 -41.76
C ASN A 562 20.41 10.30 -41.10
N LYS A 563 19.40 9.47 -40.80
CA LYS A 563 18.12 9.87 -40.21
C LYS A 563 18.25 10.56 -38.83
N LEU A 564 19.15 10.09 -37.97
CA LEU A 564 19.40 10.73 -36.68
C LEU A 564 20.00 12.12 -36.86
N ALA A 565 20.96 12.27 -37.78
CA ALA A 565 21.56 13.55 -38.11
C ALA A 565 20.54 14.51 -38.76
N GLN A 566 19.63 13.99 -39.60
CA GLN A 566 18.51 14.77 -40.15
C GLN A 566 17.61 15.33 -39.05
N ASP A 567 17.16 14.50 -38.11
CA ASP A 567 16.28 14.90 -37.01
C ASP A 567 16.95 15.88 -36.04
N VAL A 568 18.25 15.70 -35.78
CA VAL A 568 19.05 16.61 -34.94
C VAL A 568 19.26 17.97 -35.60
N LEU A 569 19.72 18.01 -36.86
CA LEU A 569 20.02 19.26 -37.57
C LEU A 569 18.75 20.05 -37.88
N SER A 570 17.67 19.37 -38.28
CA SER A 570 16.38 20.02 -38.52
C SER A 570 15.75 20.56 -37.22
N GLY A 571 15.84 19.79 -36.12
CA GLY A 571 15.39 20.24 -34.80
C GLY A 571 16.17 21.44 -34.27
N PHE A 572 17.49 21.45 -34.48
CA PHE A 572 18.35 22.58 -34.13
C PHE A 572 18.02 23.83 -34.96
N ALA A 573 17.92 23.69 -36.29
CA ALA A 573 17.61 24.79 -37.19
C ALA A 573 16.23 25.41 -36.91
N ALA A 574 15.19 24.57 -36.70
CA ALA A 574 13.87 25.03 -36.31
C ALA A 574 13.87 25.75 -34.95
N GLY A 575 14.64 25.23 -33.98
CA GLY A 575 14.85 25.85 -32.68
C GLY A 575 15.56 27.21 -32.76
N ALA A 576 16.57 27.33 -33.63
CA ALA A 576 17.29 28.58 -33.87
C ALA A 576 16.40 29.63 -34.55
N THR A 577 15.59 29.25 -35.54
CA THR A 577 14.66 30.16 -36.21
C THR A 577 13.53 30.62 -35.29
N GLY A 578 12.94 29.71 -34.52
CA GLY A 578 11.98 30.09 -33.47
C GLY A 578 12.61 31.02 -32.42
N THR A 579 13.90 30.86 -32.13
CA THR A 579 14.64 31.75 -31.23
C THR A 579 14.85 33.14 -31.83
N ALA A 580 15.20 33.24 -33.11
CA ALA A 580 15.32 34.52 -33.80
C ALA A 580 13.99 35.30 -33.78
N MET A 581 12.87 34.64 -34.08
CA MET A 581 11.55 35.29 -34.06
C MET A 581 11.13 35.80 -32.68
N ASN A 582 11.63 35.18 -31.61
CA ASN A 582 11.22 35.40 -30.22
C ASN A 582 12.29 36.06 -29.33
N CYS A 583 13.44 36.46 -29.88
CA CYS A 583 14.51 36.98 -29.03
C CYS A 583 14.15 38.35 -28.45
N TRP A 584 13.70 39.25 -29.30
CA TRP A 584 13.33 40.63 -28.95
C TRP A 584 12.19 40.72 -27.95
N THR A 585 11.18 39.85 -28.08
CA THR A 585 10.05 39.78 -27.15
C THR A 585 10.48 39.34 -25.76
N ASP A 586 11.43 38.41 -25.65
CA ASP A 586 11.88 37.91 -24.35
C ASP A 586 12.73 38.95 -23.59
N VAL A 587 13.50 39.78 -24.31
CA VAL A 587 14.23 40.91 -23.71
C VAL A 587 13.25 41.94 -23.16
N CYS A 588 12.27 42.37 -23.95
CA CYS A 588 11.26 43.36 -23.53
C CYS A 588 10.41 42.84 -22.36
N ARG A 589 9.98 41.58 -22.43
CA ARG A 589 9.24 40.90 -21.35
C ARG A 589 10.04 40.91 -20.05
N SER A 590 11.31 40.49 -20.09
CA SER A 590 12.15 40.38 -18.89
C SER A 590 12.28 41.72 -18.17
N ILE A 591 12.45 42.82 -18.91
CA ILE A 591 12.58 44.18 -18.34
C ILE A 591 11.27 44.63 -17.70
N VAL A 592 10.15 44.55 -18.44
CA VAL A 592 8.83 44.97 -17.95
C VAL A 592 8.38 44.12 -16.76
N GLN A 593 8.56 42.80 -16.84
CA GLN A 593 8.16 41.84 -15.81
C GLN A 593 8.99 41.98 -14.53
N LYS A 594 10.31 42.18 -14.63
CA LYS A 594 11.17 42.40 -13.45
C LYS A 594 10.85 43.71 -12.75
N LYS A 595 10.62 44.79 -13.51
CA LYS A 595 10.22 46.09 -12.94
C LYS A 595 8.89 45.96 -12.19
N ALA A 596 7.88 45.39 -12.84
CA ALA A 596 6.56 45.18 -12.23
C ALA A 596 6.59 44.23 -11.02
N LEU A 597 7.47 43.22 -11.00
CA LEU A 597 7.68 42.35 -9.85
C LEU A 597 8.46 43.03 -8.73
N ALA A 598 9.47 43.86 -9.03
CA ALA A 598 10.19 44.63 -8.02
C ALA A 598 9.24 45.58 -7.26
N ASP A 599 8.32 46.22 -7.99
CA ASP A 599 7.26 47.07 -7.42
C ASP A 599 6.31 46.30 -6.49
N THR A 600 6.26 44.96 -6.55
CA THR A 600 5.43 44.16 -5.63
C THR A 600 6.02 44.03 -4.22
N PHE A 601 7.32 44.27 -4.05
CA PHE A 601 7.99 44.26 -2.74
C PHE A 601 7.85 45.58 -1.98
N ASP A 602 7.40 46.65 -2.66
CA ASP A 602 7.08 47.93 -2.03
C ASP A 602 5.57 48.02 -1.73
N PRO A 603 5.15 48.00 -0.44
CA PRO A 603 3.75 48.08 -0.06
C PRO A 603 3.11 49.45 -0.32
N ALA A 604 3.90 50.51 -0.61
CA ALA A 604 3.37 51.85 -0.90
C ALA A 604 2.78 51.97 -2.31
N ILE A 605 3.13 51.07 -3.24
CA ILE A 605 2.66 51.11 -4.63
C ILE A 605 1.26 50.47 -4.73
N PRO A 606 0.25 51.13 -5.33
CA PRO A 606 -1.13 50.64 -5.38
C PRO A 606 -1.29 49.34 -6.17
N ARG A 607 -2.31 48.53 -5.82
CA ARG A 607 -2.57 47.23 -6.47
C ARG A 607 -2.88 47.40 -7.97
N PRO A 608 -2.27 46.60 -8.86
CA PRO A 608 -2.60 46.64 -10.28
C PRO A 608 -4.05 46.22 -10.52
N SER A 609 -4.70 46.83 -11.51
CA SER A 609 -6.05 46.48 -11.92
C SER A 609 -6.12 45.04 -12.47
N PHE A 610 -7.30 44.44 -12.46
CA PHE A 610 -7.51 43.06 -12.94
C PHE A 610 -7.01 42.83 -14.38
N LEU A 611 -7.14 43.83 -15.25
CA LEU A 611 -6.72 43.74 -16.66
C LEU A 611 -5.25 44.12 -16.89
N ALA A 612 -4.57 44.71 -15.91
CA ALA A 612 -3.20 45.20 -16.10
C ALA A 612 -2.20 44.10 -16.53
N PRO A 613 -2.22 42.86 -16.00
CA PRO A 613 -1.30 41.81 -16.44
C PRO A 613 -1.52 41.34 -17.89
N TYR A 614 -2.71 41.60 -18.44
CA TYR A 614 -3.14 41.18 -19.77
C TYR A 614 -2.97 42.27 -20.83
N ASN A 615 -2.53 43.47 -20.44
CA ASN A 615 -2.30 44.58 -21.37
C ASN A 615 -0.93 44.44 -22.08
N PRO A 616 -0.88 44.34 -23.42
CA PRO A 616 0.38 44.25 -24.15
C PRO A 616 1.05 45.62 -24.41
N VAL A 617 0.37 46.75 -24.16
CA VAL A 617 0.91 48.09 -24.46
C VAL A 617 2.26 48.37 -23.79
N PRO A 618 2.46 48.11 -22.48
CA PRO A 618 3.75 48.35 -21.80
C PRO A 618 4.91 47.56 -22.42
N PHE A 619 4.59 46.41 -22.99
CA PHE A 619 5.56 45.54 -23.64
C PHE A 619 6.03 46.11 -24.99
N PHE A 620 5.11 46.62 -25.82
CA PHE A 620 5.46 47.24 -27.10
C PHE A 620 6.12 48.61 -26.94
N SER A 621 5.73 49.39 -25.91
CA SER A 621 6.39 50.66 -25.61
C SER A 621 7.85 50.46 -25.20
N GLU A 622 8.15 49.42 -24.41
CA GLU A 622 9.52 49.11 -24.02
C GLU A 622 10.37 48.63 -25.22
N ALA A 623 9.77 47.86 -26.13
CA ALA A 623 10.43 47.46 -27.39
C ALA A 623 10.82 48.68 -28.24
N ALA A 624 9.92 49.65 -28.37
CA ALA A 624 10.18 50.90 -29.10
C ALA A 624 11.30 51.73 -28.42
N ASN A 625 11.28 51.82 -27.09
CA ASN A 625 12.30 52.51 -26.31
C ASN A 625 13.69 51.88 -26.47
N LEU A 626 13.79 50.55 -26.37
CA LEU A 626 15.05 49.82 -26.57
C LEU A 626 15.59 49.95 -27.99
N ALA A 627 14.70 49.93 -29.00
CA ALA A 627 15.08 50.14 -30.39
C ALA A 627 15.65 51.55 -30.63
N GLN A 628 15.08 52.58 -29.97
CA GLN A 628 15.56 53.97 -30.08
C GLN A 628 16.87 54.21 -29.31
N THR A 629 17.03 53.62 -28.13
CA THR A 629 18.18 53.89 -27.24
C THR A 629 19.40 53.02 -27.51
N LYS A 630 19.21 51.75 -27.91
CA LYS A 630 20.30 50.76 -28.08
C LYS A 630 20.32 50.13 -29.49
N GLY A 631 19.47 50.60 -30.40
CA GLY A 631 19.32 50.04 -31.74
C GLY A 631 18.77 48.61 -31.75
N ILE A 632 18.73 48.01 -32.94
CA ILE A 632 18.24 46.63 -33.13
C ILE A 632 19.11 45.62 -32.36
N GLY A 633 20.41 45.90 -32.19
CA GLY A 633 21.32 45.05 -31.42
C GLY A 633 20.91 44.85 -29.95
N GLY A 634 20.33 45.89 -29.32
CA GLY A 634 19.82 45.81 -27.95
C GLY A 634 18.63 44.86 -27.78
N LEU A 635 17.78 44.75 -28.80
CA LEU A 635 16.64 43.82 -28.80
C LEU A 635 17.08 42.35 -28.92
N TYR A 636 18.25 42.08 -29.49
CA TYR A 636 18.78 40.72 -29.68
C TYR A 636 19.94 40.38 -28.75
N ALA A 637 20.07 41.11 -27.63
CA ALA A 637 21.06 40.82 -26.60
C ALA A 637 20.92 39.37 -26.09
N GLY A 638 22.02 38.61 -26.11
CA GLY A 638 22.04 37.21 -25.66
C GLY A 638 21.45 36.18 -26.64
N VAL A 639 21.17 36.57 -27.90
CA VAL A 639 20.61 35.66 -28.92
C VAL A 639 21.47 34.42 -29.17
N GLY A 640 22.81 34.55 -29.14
CA GLY A 640 23.74 33.44 -29.38
C GLY A 640 23.60 32.29 -28.37
N PRO A 641 23.83 32.51 -27.06
CA PRO A 641 23.59 31.51 -26.02
C PRO A 641 22.15 30.96 -26.03
N LYS A 642 21.17 31.80 -26.38
CA LYS A 642 19.77 31.40 -26.47
C LYS A 642 19.48 30.44 -27.63
N MET A 643 20.11 30.64 -28.79
CA MET A 643 20.01 29.72 -29.93
C MET A 643 20.63 28.37 -29.58
N VAL A 644 21.76 28.36 -28.87
CA VAL A 644 22.38 27.12 -28.37
C VAL A 644 21.47 26.43 -27.36
N HIS A 645 20.87 27.17 -26.42
CA HIS A 645 19.96 26.62 -25.43
C HIS A 645 18.71 25.96 -26.04
N LEU A 646 17.98 26.70 -26.88
CA LEU A 646 16.71 26.25 -27.46
C LEU A 646 16.91 25.30 -28.64
N GLY A 647 17.91 25.54 -29.49
CA GLY A 647 18.30 24.65 -30.59
C GLY A 647 18.89 23.33 -30.07
N GLY A 648 19.77 23.40 -29.08
CA GLY A 648 20.35 22.21 -28.42
C GLY A 648 19.29 21.36 -27.72
N SER A 649 18.32 22.00 -27.06
CA SER A 649 17.17 21.29 -26.47
C SER A 649 16.35 20.53 -27.52
N GLY A 650 16.12 21.13 -28.70
CA GLY A 650 15.42 20.48 -29.82
C GLY A 650 16.18 19.29 -30.39
N ALA A 651 17.49 19.43 -30.57
CA ALA A 651 18.39 18.37 -31.01
C ALA A 651 18.42 17.18 -30.03
N ILE A 652 18.61 17.45 -28.74
CA ILE A 652 18.65 16.40 -27.71
C ILE A 652 17.30 15.67 -27.63
N LEU A 653 16.18 16.41 -27.71
CA LEU A 653 14.85 15.80 -27.70
C LEU A 653 14.63 14.91 -28.93
N ALA A 654 15.14 15.30 -30.09
CA ALA A 654 15.06 14.51 -31.32
C ALA A 654 15.80 13.16 -31.21
N VAL A 655 16.92 13.12 -30.48
CA VAL A 655 17.66 11.87 -30.18
C VAL A 655 16.92 11.02 -29.15
N LEU A 656 16.38 11.65 -28.11
CA LEU A 656 15.80 10.97 -26.97
C LEU A 656 14.38 10.45 -27.22
N MET A 657 13.57 11.16 -28.02
CA MET A 657 12.16 10.84 -28.22
C MET A 657 11.93 9.44 -28.81
N PRO A 658 12.64 8.99 -29.87
CA PRO A 658 12.48 7.63 -30.39
C PRO A 658 12.83 6.57 -29.34
N ARG A 659 13.89 6.79 -28.55
CA ARG A 659 14.34 5.87 -27.50
C ARG A 659 13.37 5.81 -26.32
N PHE A 660 12.82 6.95 -25.89
CA PHE A 660 11.79 6.97 -24.85
C PHE A 660 10.48 6.33 -25.33
N LYS A 661 10.14 6.48 -26.61
CA LYS A 661 8.99 5.82 -27.21
C LYS A 661 9.15 4.29 -27.29
N THR A 662 10.35 3.78 -27.59
CA THR A 662 10.61 2.33 -27.57
C THR A 662 10.69 1.78 -26.15
N MET A 663 11.15 2.55 -25.17
CA MET A 663 11.15 2.15 -23.76
C MET A 663 9.75 2.17 -23.12
N TRP A 664 8.80 2.94 -23.64
CA TRP A 664 7.49 3.16 -23.00
C TRP A 664 6.49 2.01 -23.25
N PRO A 665 5.92 1.37 -22.20
CA PRO A 665 4.94 0.29 -22.34
C PRO A 665 3.67 0.76 -23.06
N GLY A 666 3.24 0.03 -24.09
CA GLY A 666 2.02 0.32 -24.85
C GLY A 666 2.18 1.34 -26.01
N HIS A 667 3.39 1.82 -26.29
CA HIS A 667 3.64 2.67 -27.46
C HIS A 667 3.86 1.82 -28.74
N PRO A 668 3.21 2.12 -29.89
CA PRO A 668 3.23 1.27 -31.09
C PRO A 668 4.61 1.00 -31.71
N GLU A 669 5.59 1.87 -31.46
CA GLU A 669 6.96 1.71 -31.98
C GLU A 669 7.77 0.64 -31.22
N ARG A 670 7.40 0.32 -29.98
CA ARG A 670 8.01 -0.79 -29.22
C ARG A 670 7.64 -2.16 -29.81
N GLU A 671 6.38 -2.33 -30.21
CA GLU A 671 5.90 -3.56 -30.88
C GLU A 671 6.53 -3.81 -32.27
N LYS A 672 7.15 -2.78 -32.87
CA LYS A 672 7.94 -2.90 -34.11
C LYS A 672 9.40 -3.30 -33.80
N SER A 673 10.01 -2.67 -32.79
CA SER A 673 11.36 -3.00 -32.34
C SER A 673 11.47 -4.43 -31.81
N ASP A 674 10.46 -4.90 -31.06
CA ASP A 674 10.40 -6.26 -30.50
C ASP A 674 10.20 -7.36 -31.57
N ARG A 675 9.94 -7.00 -32.84
CA ARG A 675 9.86 -7.96 -33.97
C ARG A 675 11.16 -8.08 -34.77
N ASP A 676 11.99 -7.03 -34.78
CA ASP A 676 13.17 -6.97 -35.66
C ASP A 676 14.48 -7.32 -34.93
N ASP A 677 14.59 -7.12 -33.61
CA ASP A 677 15.82 -7.40 -32.86
C ASP A 677 15.64 -8.54 -31.83
N GLY A 678 16.02 -9.76 -32.23
CA GLY A 678 16.30 -10.85 -31.30
C GLY A 678 17.76 -10.78 -30.84
N HIS A 679 17.98 -10.71 -29.51
CA HIS A 679 19.27 -10.58 -28.80
C HIS A 679 19.82 -9.15 -28.61
N ASP A 680 19.69 -8.62 -27.38
CA ASP A 680 20.83 -8.43 -26.46
C ASP A 680 20.39 -7.64 -25.21
N GLY A 681 20.36 -8.35 -24.09
CA GLY A 681 19.94 -7.84 -22.78
C GLY A 681 21.11 -7.38 -21.93
N HIS A 682 21.94 -6.44 -22.38
CA HIS A 682 22.96 -5.83 -21.52
C HIS A 682 23.21 -4.36 -21.86
N GLY A 683 22.70 -3.46 -21.02
CA GLY A 683 23.18 -2.08 -21.02
C GLY A 683 22.18 -1.05 -20.53
N LEU A 684 21.64 -1.14 -19.30
CA LEU A 684 20.76 -0.10 -18.74
C LEU A 684 20.78 -0.10 -17.19
N SER A 685 21.92 0.26 -16.59
CA SER A 685 22.05 0.50 -15.13
C SER A 685 22.17 1.98 -14.73
N LEU A 686 22.30 2.91 -15.69
CA LEU A 686 22.69 4.31 -15.42
C LEU A 686 21.58 5.38 -15.58
N LEU A 687 20.35 5.01 -15.93
CA LEU A 687 19.23 5.96 -16.15
C LEU A 687 18.04 5.79 -15.20
N SER A 688 18.22 5.08 -14.08
CA SER A 688 17.21 4.86 -13.03
C SER A 688 16.93 6.09 -12.14
N CYS A 689 17.79 7.11 -12.19
CA CYS A 689 17.76 8.27 -11.29
C CYS A 689 16.68 9.34 -11.58
N PRO A 690 16.31 9.69 -12.83
CA PRO A 690 15.29 10.73 -13.10
C PRO A 690 13.86 10.30 -12.74
N PHE A 691 13.59 9.01 -12.59
CA PHE A 691 12.25 8.46 -12.33
C PHE A 691 11.81 8.62 -10.87
N TYR A 692 12.76 8.61 -9.93
CA TYR A 692 12.49 8.96 -8.53
C TYR A 692 12.18 10.45 -8.37
N THR A 693 12.84 11.31 -9.17
CA THR A 693 12.56 12.75 -9.22
C THR A 693 11.17 13.04 -9.79
N LEU A 694 10.69 12.27 -10.78
CA LEU A 694 9.34 12.42 -11.32
C LEU A 694 8.25 12.01 -10.32
N ARG A 695 8.48 10.94 -9.55
CA ARG A 695 7.63 10.51 -8.43
C ARG A 695 7.60 11.58 -7.32
N GLY A 696 8.76 12.11 -6.95
CA GLY A 696 8.89 13.18 -5.94
C GLY A 696 8.22 14.48 -6.39
N VAL A 697 8.39 14.88 -7.65
CA VAL A 697 7.81 16.13 -8.19
C VAL A 697 6.30 16.01 -8.40
N MET A 698 5.78 14.87 -8.87
CA MET A 698 4.32 14.67 -9.02
C MET A 698 3.61 14.58 -7.66
N LEU A 699 4.22 13.92 -6.66
CA LEU A 699 3.69 13.86 -5.30
C LEU A 699 3.79 15.23 -4.61
N GLN A 700 4.92 15.95 -4.72
CA GLN A 700 5.04 17.32 -4.20
C GLN A 700 4.06 18.30 -4.87
N SER A 701 3.74 18.10 -6.16
CA SER A 701 2.76 18.93 -6.87
C SER A 701 1.32 18.66 -6.39
N ALA A 702 1.02 17.43 -5.99
CA ALA A 702 -0.25 17.06 -5.38
C ALA A 702 -0.34 17.55 -3.92
N ASP A 703 0.74 17.43 -3.16
CA ASP A 703 0.84 17.96 -1.78
C ASP A 703 0.76 19.48 -1.73
N PHE A 704 1.27 20.19 -2.75
CA PHE A 704 1.15 21.66 -2.87
C PHE A 704 -0.30 22.14 -3.05
N ILE A 705 -1.20 21.27 -3.54
CA ILE A 705 -2.62 21.56 -3.70
C ILE A 705 -3.41 21.26 -2.41
N ASP A 706 -2.96 20.30 -1.59
CA ASP A 706 -3.64 19.87 -0.36
C ASP A 706 -3.18 20.59 0.91
N THR A 707 -1.93 21.08 0.97
CA THR A 707 -1.35 21.68 2.20
C THR A 707 -1.78 23.13 2.49
N GLN A 708 -2.67 23.72 1.70
CA GLN A 708 -3.27 25.05 1.98
C GLN A 708 -4.80 24.99 2.01
N SER A 709 -5.39 24.61 3.16
CA SER A 709 -6.37 25.42 3.90
C SER A 709 -7.12 24.58 4.96
N THR A 710 -6.61 24.56 6.19
CA THR A 710 -7.41 24.35 7.40
C THR A 710 -7.43 25.64 8.19
N SER A 711 -8.21 26.61 7.72
CA SER A 711 -8.82 27.73 8.46
C SER A 711 -9.06 28.89 7.49
N HIS A 712 -10.32 29.30 7.32
CA HIS A 712 -10.78 30.47 6.54
C HIS A 712 -10.66 30.40 5.00
N LEU A 713 -11.62 29.74 4.33
CA LEU A 713 -12.12 30.14 3.00
C LEU A 713 -13.34 29.28 2.62
N GLY A 714 -14.55 29.79 2.87
CA GLY A 714 -15.82 29.11 2.59
C GLY A 714 -16.23 29.02 1.11
N CYS A 715 -15.47 29.60 0.17
CA CYS A 715 -15.91 29.75 -1.22
C CYS A 715 -15.35 28.73 -2.23
N LEU A 716 -14.46 27.81 -1.84
CA LEU A 716 -13.84 26.82 -2.76
C LEU A 716 -14.47 25.40 -2.71
N ARG A 717 -15.65 25.24 -2.11
CA ARG A 717 -16.34 23.93 -2.02
C ARG A 717 -16.91 23.42 -3.35
N LEU A 718 -17.12 24.28 -4.36
CA LEU A 718 -17.87 23.90 -5.58
C LEU A 718 -17.02 23.35 -6.75
N LEU A 719 -15.68 23.40 -6.69
CA LEU A 719 -14.81 22.97 -7.80
C LEU A 719 -13.85 21.81 -7.47
N ARG A 720 -13.86 21.27 -6.25
CA ARG A 720 -12.79 20.36 -5.76
C ARG A 720 -12.99 18.85 -6.00
N PHE A 721 -14.14 18.37 -6.45
CA PHE A 721 -14.40 16.92 -6.36
C PHE A 721 -14.10 16.08 -7.63
N PRO A 722 -14.36 16.51 -8.88
CA PRO A 722 -14.22 15.57 -10.01
C PRO A 722 -12.79 15.37 -10.53
N LEU A 723 -11.96 16.42 -10.53
CA LEU A 723 -10.65 16.39 -11.21
C LEU A 723 -9.55 15.77 -10.36
N VAL A 724 -9.48 16.13 -9.07
CA VAL A 724 -8.52 15.56 -8.11
C VAL A 724 -8.78 14.07 -7.92
N VAL A 725 -10.05 13.66 -7.82
CA VAL A 725 -10.45 12.25 -7.74
C VAL A 725 -10.13 11.50 -9.02
N ARG A 726 -10.28 12.11 -10.21
CA ARG A 726 -9.88 11.49 -11.49
C ARG A 726 -8.37 11.38 -11.63
N VAL A 727 -7.59 12.37 -11.19
CA VAL A 727 -6.12 12.34 -11.18
C VAL A 727 -5.61 11.31 -10.17
N LYS A 728 -6.18 11.25 -8.97
CA LYS A 728 -5.86 10.25 -7.95
C LYS A 728 -6.22 8.84 -8.44
N ARG A 729 -7.39 8.65 -9.06
CA ARG A 729 -7.80 7.37 -9.66
C ARG A 729 -6.93 6.97 -10.85
N LEU A 730 -6.52 7.90 -11.70
CA LEU A 730 -5.61 7.64 -12.82
C LEU A 730 -4.21 7.29 -12.29
N ALA A 731 -3.72 8.01 -11.28
CA ALA A 731 -2.46 7.72 -10.63
C ALA A 731 -2.48 6.36 -9.94
N ILE A 732 -3.55 6.02 -9.21
CA ILE A 732 -3.74 4.70 -8.58
C ILE A 732 -3.84 3.61 -9.64
N SER A 733 -4.62 3.80 -10.71
CA SER A 733 -4.76 2.80 -11.78
C SER A 733 -3.45 2.61 -12.55
N LEU A 734 -2.69 3.68 -12.76
CA LEU A 734 -1.35 3.61 -13.36
C LEU A 734 -0.36 2.94 -12.41
N VAL A 735 -0.39 3.25 -11.11
CA VAL A 735 0.46 2.59 -10.10
C VAL A 735 0.12 1.11 -9.98
N HIS A 736 -1.16 0.73 -10.02
CA HIS A 736 -1.60 -0.67 -10.04
C HIS A 736 -1.12 -1.37 -11.30
N ALA A 737 -1.28 -0.75 -12.48
CA ALA A 737 -0.80 -1.33 -13.74
C ALA A 737 0.74 -1.44 -13.80
N PHE A 738 1.48 -0.43 -13.33
CA PHE A 738 2.94 -0.46 -13.28
C PHE A 738 3.45 -1.46 -12.23
N PHE A 739 2.75 -1.59 -11.11
CA PHE A 739 3.04 -2.60 -10.10
C PHE A 739 2.75 -3.98 -10.65
N ASP A 740 1.60 -4.24 -11.26
CA ASP A 740 1.28 -5.54 -11.87
C ASP A 740 2.36 -5.95 -12.90
N ILE A 741 2.85 -5.00 -13.71
CA ILE A 741 3.96 -5.25 -14.65
C ILE A 741 5.26 -5.57 -13.91
N ARG A 742 5.65 -4.77 -12.90
CA ARG A 742 6.92 -4.98 -12.19
C ARG A 742 6.89 -6.21 -11.27
N LEU A 743 5.75 -6.48 -10.64
CA LEU A 743 5.46 -7.67 -9.85
C LEU A 743 5.56 -8.91 -10.74
N SER A 744 4.95 -8.87 -11.93
CA SER A 744 5.10 -9.94 -12.91
C SER A 744 6.55 -10.12 -13.34
N GLN A 745 7.33 -9.04 -13.50
CA GLN A 745 8.76 -9.15 -13.84
C GLN A 745 9.63 -9.67 -12.68
N GLU A 746 9.35 -9.29 -11.43
CA GLU A 746 10.09 -9.74 -10.25
C GLU A 746 9.74 -11.17 -9.82
N LEU A 747 8.52 -11.63 -10.12
CA LEU A 747 8.02 -12.99 -9.85
C LEU A 747 8.21 -13.96 -11.02
N CYS A 748 8.28 -13.48 -12.26
CA CYS A 748 8.44 -14.33 -13.43
C CYS A 748 9.88 -14.31 -13.98
N THR A 749 10.85 -14.56 -13.08
CA THR A 749 12.19 -14.97 -13.54
C THR A 749 12.09 -16.39 -14.12
N PRO A 750 12.86 -16.74 -15.17
CA PRO A 750 12.82 -18.08 -15.75
C PRO A 750 13.04 -19.19 -14.71
N GLN A 751 13.97 -18.99 -13.78
CA GLN A 751 14.31 -19.93 -12.71
C GLN A 751 13.17 -20.14 -11.70
N LEU A 752 12.50 -19.06 -11.29
CA LEU A 752 11.36 -19.17 -10.39
C LEU A 752 10.19 -19.86 -11.10
N CYS A 753 10.00 -19.60 -12.39
CA CYS A 753 8.95 -20.26 -13.17
C CYS A 753 9.21 -21.75 -13.37
N GLU A 754 10.47 -22.17 -13.58
CA GLU A 754 10.83 -23.60 -13.61
C GLU A 754 10.55 -24.29 -12.28
N LYS A 755 10.88 -23.65 -11.15
CA LYS A 755 10.53 -24.18 -9.82
C LYS A 755 9.02 -24.28 -9.64
N LEU A 756 8.29 -23.23 -10.00
CA LEU A 756 6.84 -23.19 -9.91
C LEU A 756 6.16 -24.25 -10.80
N GLU A 757 6.71 -24.51 -11.99
CA GLU A 757 6.25 -25.59 -12.88
C GLU A 757 6.53 -26.97 -12.30
N LEU A 758 7.72 -27.19 -11.73
CA LEU A 758 8.07 -28.42 -11.00
C LEU A 758 7.08 -28.66 -9.86
N TYR A 759 6.72 -27.60 -9.14
CA TYR A 759 5.81 -27.65 -8.02
C TYR A 759 4.40 -28.05 -8.44
N ALA A 760 3.87 -27.44 -9.50
CA ALA A 760 2.56 -27.80 -10.02
C ALA A 760 2.51 -29.21 -10.63
N ARG A 761 3.58 -29.67 -11.29
CA ARG A 761 3.64 -31.05 -11.83
C ARG A 761 3.53 -32.07 -10.71
N LYS A 762 4.22 -31.83 -9.61
CA LYS A 762 4.15 -32.72 -8.45
C LYS A 762 2.80 -32.60 -7.72
N ALA A 763 2.18 -31.42 -7.67
CA ALA A 763 0.79 -31.26 -7.22
C ALA A 763 -0.19 -32.13 -8.03
N CYS A 764 -0.11 -32.02 -9.37
CA CYS A 764 -0.98 -32.78 -10.28
C CYS A 764 -0.72 -34.29 -10.18
N SER A 765 0.54 -34.69 -9.99
CA SER A 765 0.91 -36.10 -9.76
C SER A 765 0.35 -36.62 -8.44
N ALA A 766 0.46 -35.86 -7.35
CA ALA A 766 -0.11 -36.22 -6.05
C ALA A 766 -1.64 -36.31 -6.13
N PHE A 767 -2.28 -35.35 -6.81
CA PHE A 767 -3.71 -35.39 -7.09
C PHE A 767 -4.12 -36.63 -7.90
N ALA A 768 -3.39 -36.96 -8.97
CA ALA A 768 -3.66 -38.13 -9.79
C ALA A 768 -3.49 -39.43 -9.00
N HIS A 769 -2.47 -39.51 -8.14
CA HIS A 769 -2.27 -40.63 -7.22
C HIS A 769 -3.44 -40.78 -6.24
N ARG A 770 -3.90 -39.69 -5.62
CA ARG A 770 -5.09 -39.69 -4.74
C ARG A 770 -6.36 -40.13 -5.50
N CYS A 771 -6.54 -39.68 -6.74
CA CYS A 771 -7.64 -40.12 -7.59
C CYS A 771 -7.61 -41.61 -7.87
N GLN A 772 -6.42 -42.17 -8.18
CA GLN A 772 -6.24 -43.59 -8.43
C GLN A 772 -6.54 -44.41 -7.18
N LEU A 773 -6.03 -43.98 -6.03
CA LEU A 773 -6.29 -44.61 -4.74
C LEU A 773 -7.77 -44.57 -4.39
N TYR A 774 -8.43 -43.42 -4.56
CA TYR A 774 -9.87 -43.29 -4.33
C TYR A 774 -10.69 -44.21 -5.26
N LYS A 775 -10.31 -44.32 -6.54
CA LYS A 775 -10.97 -45.19 -7.53
C LYS A 775 -10.70 -46.69 -7.32
N ALA A 776 -9.56 -47.05 -6.74
CA ALA A 776 -9.16 -48.44 -6.53
C ALA A 776 -9.97 -49.14 -5.41
N TYR A 777 -10.65 -48.39 -4.53
CA TYR A 777 -11.43 -48.94 -3.42
C TYR A 777 -12.88 -48.43 -3.37
N PRO A 778 -13.73 -48.81 -4.35
CA PRO A 778 -15.14 -48.48 -4.33
C PRO A 778 -15.89 -49.37 -3.32
N GLY A 779 -16.01 -48.90 -2.07
CA GLY A 779 -16.95 -49.46 -1.10
C GLY A 779 -16.51 -50.69 -0.28
N SER A 780 -15.22 -50.88 -0.02
CA SER A 780 -14.73 -51.90 0.94
C SER A 780 -14.36 -51.28 2.30
N ASP A 781 -14.63 -52.01 3.39
CA ASP A 781 -14.21 -51.65 4.76
C ASP A 781 -12.67 -51.70 4.95
N GLU A 782 -11.94 -52.37 4.04
CA GLU A 782 -10.47 -52.40 3.99
C GLU A 782 -9.92 -51.41 2.93
N LYS A 783 -10.08 -50.11 3.14
CA LYS A 783 -9.30 -49.11 2.37
C LYS A 783 -7.89 -49.01 2.96
N PRO A 784 -6.81 -48.93 2.16
CA PRO A 784 -5.48 -48.65 2.68
C PRO A 784 -5.50 -47.29 3.36
N ARG A 785 -4.99 -47.22 4.59
CA ARG A 785 -4.85 -45.99 5.36
C ARG A 785 -3.90 -45.05 4.63
N LEU A 786 -4.44 -44.21 3.76
CA LEU A 786 -3.76 -42.99 3.36
C LEU A 786 -3.91 -42.04 4.54
N PRO A 787 -2.85 -41.29 4.90
CA PRO A 787 -2.94 -40.26 5.92
C PRO A 787 -4.25 -39.51 5.71
N LEU A 788 -5.11 -39.51 6.73
CA LEU A 788 -6.21 -38.57 6.77
C LEU A 788 -5.58 -37.21 6.49
N GLY A 789 -6.01 -36.54 5.43
CA GLY A 789 -5.71 -35.13 5.23
C GLY A 789 -6.51 -34.32 6.25
N ALA A 790 -6.28 -34.56 7.54
CA ALA A 790 -6.35 -33.47 8.49
C ALA A 790 -5.09 -32.63 8.26
N GLY A 791 -5.22 -31.31 8.41
CA GLY A 791 -4.09 -30.41 8.16
C GLY A 791 -4.19 -29.63 6.85
N PHE A 792 -5.17 -28.72 6.79
CA PHE A 792 -4.97 -27.45 6.06
C PHE A 792 -6.05 -26.43 6.42
N PHE A 793 -7.29 -26.93 6.53
CA PHE A 793 -8.44 -26.21 7.04
C PHE A 793 -8.99 -27.00 8.23
N ASP A 794 -8.37 -26.76 9.38
CA ASP A 794 -8.96 -27.09 10.68
C ASP A 794 -10.41 -26.56 10.79
N ASP A 795 -10.79 -25.59 9.96
CA ASP A 795 -12.15 -25.03 9.86
C ASP A 795 -13.24 -26.02 9.45
N ASP A 796 -12.94 -27.09 8.68
CA ASP A 796 -13.96 -28.11 8.31
C ASP A 796 -14.08 -29.22 9.37
N LEU A 797 -13.00 -29.49 10.12
CA LEU A 797 -12.92 -30.47 11.22
C LEU A 797 -13.43 -29.89 12.55
N HIS A 798 -13.17 -28.60 12.80
CA HIS A 798 -13.64 -27.83 13.95
C HIS A 798 -14.79 -26.88 13.60
N PHE A 799 -15.44 -27.09 12.45
CA PHE A 799 -16.62 -26.32 12.04
C PHE A 799 -17.72 -26.34 13.11
N PHE A 800 -17.72 -27.39 13.94
CA PHE A 800 -18.55 -27.52 15.11
C PHE A 800 -17.71 -27.66 16.37
N VAL A 801 -17.68 -26.62 17.19
CA VAL A 801 -17.18 -26.71 18.57
C VAL A 801 -18.28 -27.38 19.42
N CYS A 802 -18.26 -28.71 19.52
CA CYS A 802 -19.17 -29.51 20.37
C CYS A 802 -18.43 -30.09 21.58
N GLU A 803 -19.06 -30.03 22.77
CA GLU A 803 -18.70 -30.88 23.92
C GLU A 803 -19.65 -32.06 24.07
N GLY A 804 -19.05 -33.20 24.40
CA GLY A 804 -19.59 -34.25 25.27
C GLY A 804 -18.40 -34.99 25.89
N PRO A 805 -18.40 -35.33 27.20
CA PRO A 805 -17.29 -36.06 27.85
C PRO A 805 -17.00 -37.44 27.21
N ASP A 806 -18.00 -38.00 26.52
CA ASP A 806 -17.95 -39.31 25.88
C ASP A 806 -17.60 -39.25 24.37
N ASP A 807 -17.55 -38.04 23.78
CA ASP A 807 -17.09 -37.79 22.39
C ASP A 807 -15.64 -37.24 22.38
N THR A 808 -14.84 -37.69 23.35
CA THR A 808 -13.37 -37.64 23.28
C THR A 808 -12.81 -38.47 22.11
N HIS A 809 -13.68 -39.18 21.37
CA HIS A 809 -13.42 -39.89 20.12
C HIS A 809 -13.71 -39.06 18.84
N LEU A 810 -13.43 -37.75 18.86
CA LEU A 810 -12.85 -37.10 17.67
C LEU A 810 -11.33 -37.32 17.61
N HIS A 811 -10.85 -38.38 18.29
CA HIS A 811 -9.65 -39.08 17.86
C HIS A 811 -9.68 -39.22 16.34
N SER A 812 -8.63 -38.78 15.67
CA SER A 812 -7.49 -39.66 15.28
C SER A 812 -7.64 -41.19 15.41
N ASP A 813 -8.84 -41.76 15.56
CA ASP A 813 -9.13 -43.16 15.38
C ASP A 813 -9.17 -43.37 13.86
N GLY A 814 -8.01 -43.76 13.34
CA GLY A 814 -7.72 -44.02 11.93
C GLY A 814 -8.48 -45.20 11.32
N ASP A 815 -9.80 -45.26 11.49
CA ASP A 815 -10.70 -46.29 10.95
C ASP A 815 -11.88 -45.71 10.13
N GLY A 816 -11.84 -44.41 9.78
CA GLY A 816 -12.77 -43.81 8.80
C GLY A 816 -12.32 -44.03 7.34
N PRO A 817 -13.24 -44.22 6.37
CA PRO A 817 -12.87 -44.44 4.97
C PRO A 817 -12.12 -43.24 4.40
N VAL A 818 -10.98 -43.51 3.75
CA VAL A 818 -10.15 -42.52 3.01
C VAL A 818 -11.03 -41.59 2.18
N SER A 819 -10.90 -40.28 2.39
CA SER A 819 -11.66 -39.24 1.69
C SER A 819 -10.75 -38.11 1.21
N VAL A 820 -10.99 -37.63 -0.01
CA VAL A 820 -10.22 -36.54 -0.63
C VAL A 820 -10.92 -35.21 -0.37
N HIS A 821 -10.20 -34.21 0.15
CA HIS A 821 -10.75 -32.88 0.42
C HIS A 821 -10.97 -32.07 -0.87
N THR A 822 -12.14 -31.46 -0.99
CA THR A 822 -12.58 -30.74 -2.19
C THR A 822 -11.80 -29.45 -2.41
N LEU A 823 -11.52 -28.66 -1.36
CA LEU A 823 -10.82 -27.38 -1.51
C LEU A 823 -9.36 -27.58 -1.95
N THR A 824 -8.65 -28.51 -1.31
CA THR A 824 -7.31 -28.99 -1.68
C THR A 824 -7.25 -29.40 -3.16
N SER A 825 -8.23 -30.18 -3.62
CA SER A 825 -8.37 -30.54 -5.04
C SER A 825 -8.58 -29.32 -5.95
N VAL A 826 -9.39 -28.36 -5.51
CA VAL A 826 -9.66 -27.12 -6.26
C VAL A 826 -8.44 -26.20 -6.29
N LEU A 827 -7.58 -26.22 -5.28
CA LEU A 827 -6.29 -25.56 -5.32
C LEU A 827 -5.40 -26.18 -6.40
N CYS A 828 -5.31 -27.52 -6.48
CA CYS A 828 -4.62 -28.20 -7.57
C CYS A 828 -5.16 -27.79 -8.96
N TRP A 829 -6.48 -27.67 -9.12
CA TRP A 829 -7.09 -27.12 -10.34
C TRP A 829 -6.65 -25.68 -10.61
N ALA A 830 -6.72 -24.81 -9.59
CA ALA A 830 -6.37 -23.40 -9.71
C ALA A 830 -4.90 -23.21 -10.12
N ALA A 831 -4.01 -24.13 -9.74
CA ALA A 831 -2.63 -24.17 -10.21
C ALA A 831 -2.53 -24.28 -11.72
N ALA A 832 -3.15 -25.33 -12.26
CA ALA A 832 -3.07 -25.68 -13.66
C ALA A 832 -3.75 -24.59 -14.51
N ASP A 833 -4.91 -24.08 -14.08
CA ASP A 833 -5.60 -22.95 -14.73
C ASP A 833 -4.69 -21.71 -14.83
N ARG A 834 -3.90 -21.43 -13.79
CA ARG A 834 -3.08 -20.21 -13.73
C ARG A 834 -1.76 -20.37 -14.46
N LEU A 835 -1.14 -21.54 -14.41
CA LEU A 835 0.03 -21.87 -15.23
C LEU A 835 -0.28 -21.82 -16.72
N HIS A 836 -1.47 -22.30 -17.13
CA HIS A 836 -1.96 -22.12 -18.49
C HIS A 836 -1.93 -20.64 -18.91
N ARG A 837 -2.46 -19.74 -18.08
CA ARG A 837 -2.50 -18.30 -18.38
C ARG A 837 -1.12 -17.66 -18.39
N VAL A 838 -0.24 -18.05 -17.46
CA VAL A 838 1.16 -17.57 -17.43
C VAL A 838 1.91 -18.03 -18.69
N ALA A 839 1.79 -19.29 -19.07
CA ALA A 839 2.39 -19.81 -20.30
C ALA A 839 1.86 -19.09 -21.55
N ALA A 840 0.54 -18.88 -21.64
CA ALA A 840 -0.11 -18.21 -22.77
C ALA A 840 0.26 -16.72 -22.87
N HIS A 841 0.26 -15.99 -21.75
CA HIS A 841 0.38 -14.52 -21.75
C HIS A 841 1.80 -14.01 -21.54
N TYR A 842 2.57 -14.65 -20.65
CA TYR A 842 3.92 -14.19 -20.30
C TYR A 842 4.99 -14.84 -21.18
N PHE A 843 5.01 -16.18 -21.23
CA PHE A 843 6.00 -16.92 -22.02
C PHE A 843 5.66 -16.99 -23.51
N ARG A 844 4.38 -16.81 -23.86
CA ARG A 844 3.87 -16.98 -25.22
C ARG A 844 4.28 -18.33 -25.81
N ASP A 845 4.16 -19.37 -24.99
CA ASP A 845 4.47 -20.77 -25.33
C ASP A 845 3.15 -21.54 -25.45
N PRO A 846 2.63 -21.74 -26.69
CA PRO A 846 1.35 -22.39 -26.90
C PRO A 846 1.33 -23.85 -26.45
N GLU A 847 2.44 -24.58 -26.62
CA GLU A 847 2.50 -26.00 -26.24
C GLU A 847 2.38 -26.18 -24.73
N ARG A 848 3.10 -25.35 -23.96
CA ARG A 848 2.98 -25.33 -22.49
C ARG A 848 1.59 -24.88 -22.05
N ALA A 849 1.03 -23.86 -22.70
CA ALA A 849 -0.31 -23.37 -22.39
C ALA A 849 -1.36 -24.46 -22.59
N ASP A 850 -1.32 -25.18 -23.71
CA ASP A 850 -2.24 -26.27 -24.03
C ASP A 850 -2.08 -27.46 -23.07
N HIS A 851 -0.85 -27.79 -22.67
CA HIS A 851 -0.59 -28.84 -21.68
C HIS A 851 -1.29 -28.53 -20.35
N TRP A 852 -1.08 -27.34 -19.79
CA TRP A 852 -1.66 -26.94 -18.51
C TRP A 852 -3.18 -26.74 -18.60
N GLN A 853 -3.69 -26.28 -19.75
CA GLN A 853 -5.13 -26.18 -19.97
C GLN A 853 -5.81 -27.55 -19.90
N ARG A 854 -5.22 -28.56 -20.55
CA ARG A 854 -5.74 -29.92 -20.56
C ARG A 854 -5.76 -30.52 -19.15
N GLN A 855 -4.67 -30.36 -18.41
CA GLN A 855 -4.58 -30.79 -17.01
C GLN A 855 -5.63 -30.09 -16.14
N ALA A 856 -5.83 -28.78 -16.30
CA ALA A 856 -6.86 -28.05 -15.56
C ALA A 856 -8.27 -28.56 -15.87
N LEU A 857 -8.59 -28.85 -17.14
CA LEU A 857 -9.89 -29.39 -17.54
C LEU A 857 -10.12 -30.79 -16.96
N GLU A 858 -9.13 -31.68 -17.04
CA GLU A 858 -9.21 -33.04 -16.47
C GLU A 858 -9.46 -33.01 -14.95
N ILE A 859 -8.74 -32.16 -14.21
CA ILE A 859 -8.92 -31.99 -12.76
C ILE A 859 -10.31 -31.40 -12.46
N HIS A 860 -10.75 -30.39 -13.23
CA HIS A 860 -12.06 -29.76 -13.06
C HIS A 860 -13.21 -30.74 -13.20
N GLU A 861 -13.16 -31.57 -14.25
CA GLU A 861 -14.17 -32.60 -14.52
C GLU A 861 -14.21 -33.68 -13.44
N GLU A 862 -13.05 -34.13 -12.95
CA GLU A 862 -12.98 -35.09 -11.85
C GLU A 862 -13.59 -34.50 -10.57
N ILE A 863 -13.23 -33.27 -10.19
CA ILE A 863 -13.79 -32.62 -9.01
C ILE A 863 -15.30 -32.44 -9.16
N CYS A 864 -15.78 -31.95 -10.31
CA CYS A 864 -17.21 -31.79 -10.56
C CYS A 864 -17.98 -33.10 -10.48
N ARG A 865 -17.35 -34.24 -10.79
CA ARG A 865 -17.98 -35.56 -10.70
C ARG A 865 -17.95 -36.14 -9.28
N GLN A 866 -16.84 -35.99 -8.56
CA GLN A 866 -16.63 -36.67 -7.27
C GLN A 866 -17.05 -35.84 -6.05
N ALA A 867 -16.88 -34.51 -6.12
CA ALA A 867 -17.23 -33.61 -5.03
C ALA A 867 -18.68 -33.13 -5.08
N TRP A 868 -19.37 -33.33 -6.21
CA TRP A 868 -20.78 -33.00 -6.34
C TRP A 868 -21.64 -34.13 -5.77
N SER A 869 -22.51 -33.80 -4.81
CA SER A 869 -23.51 -34.72 -4.27
C SER A 869 -24.87 -34.45 -4.92
N PRO A 870 -25.37 -35.34 -5.80
CA PRO A 870 -26.70 -35.18 -6.40
C PRO A 870 -27.82 -35.16 -5.36
N THR A 871 -27.66 -35.94 -4.28
CA THR A 871 -28.63 -36.04 -3.17
C THR A 871 -28.77 -34.72 -2.42
N ARG A 872 -27.64 -34.03 -2.18
CA ARG A 872 -27.62 -32.74 -1.49
C ARG A 872 -27.88 -31.56 -2.43
N GLY A 873 -27.68 -31.76 -3.73
CA GLY A 873 -27.68 -30.66 -4.71
C GLY A 873 -26.59 -29.64 -4.42
N ALA A 874 -25.42 -30.10 -3.93
CA ALA A 874 -24.33 -29.25 -3.46
C ALA A 874 -22.96 -29.92 -3.64
N PHE A 875 -21.91 -29.09 -3.68
CA PHE A 875 -20.53 -29.55 -3.47
C PHE A 875 -20.31 -29.86 -2.00
N THR A 876 -19.63 -30.98 -1.69
CA THR A 876 -19.33 -31.43 -0.33
C THR A 876 -17.87 -31.21 0.02
N SER A 877 -17.54 -31.13 1.32
CA SER A 877 -16.16 -30.93 1.79
C SER A 877 -15.22 -32.06 1.37
N HIS A 878 -15.76 -33.28 1.28
CA HIS A 878 -15.03 -34.47 0.88
C HIS A 878 -15.72 -35.17 -0.28
N TRP A 879 -14.94 -35.83 -1.13
CA TRP A 879 -15.44 -36.59 -2.27
C TRP A 879 -16.32 -37.75 -1.84
N GLY A 880 -17.45 -37.94 -2.54
CA GLY A 880 -18.45 -38.95 -2.21
C GLY A 880 -19.17 -38.75 -0.87
N GLY A 881 -18.86 -37.68 -0.14
CA GLY A 881 -19.48 -37.34 1.14
C GLY A 881 -20.84 -36.68 0.99
N THR A 882 -21.44 -36.33 2.13
CA THR A 882 -22.73 -35.62 2.22
C THR A 882 -22.64 -34.28 2.97
N ARG A 883 -21.53 -34.03 3.68
CA ARG A 883 -21.30 -32.83 4.49
C ARG A 883 -20.87 -31.64 3.62
N VAL A 884 -21.50 -30.49 3.81
CA VAL A 884 -21.14 -29.22 3.16
C VAL A 884 -20.46 -28.30 4.19
N GLY A 885 -19.14 -28.22 4.15
CA GLY A 885 -18.37 -27.33 5.03
C GLY A 885 -18.12 -25.93 4.45
N PRO A 886 -17.54 -25.01 5.24
CA PRO A 886 -17.29 -23.63 4.82
C PRO A 886 -16.23 -23.51 3.72
N SER A 887 -15.30 -24.46 3.64
CA SER A 887 -14.24 -24.46 2.63
C SER A 887 -14.78 -24.41 1.19
N VAL A 888 -15.90 -25.08 0.90
CA VAL A 888 -16.53 -25.12 -0.43
C VAL A 888 -17.30 -23.84 -0.80
N LEU A 889 -17.50 -22.91 0.14
CA LEU A 889 -18.03 -21.58 -0.18
C LEU A 889 -17.02 -20.74 -0.98
N ARG A 890 -15.73 -21.12 -0.93
CA ARG A 890 -14.64 -20.43 -1.61
C ARG A 890 -14.47 -20.83 -3.07
N LEU A 891 -15.22 -21.81 -3.57
CA LEU A 891 -15.12 -22.27 -4.97
C LEU A 891 -15.35 -21.13 -5.97
N ALA A 892 -16.35 -20.29 -5.73
CA ALA A 892 -16.61 -19.12 -6.58
C ALA A 892 -15.51 -18.06 -6.46
N GLU A 893 -14.98 -17.85 -5.26
CA GLU A 893 -13.87 -16.92 -5.00
C GLU A 893 -12.60 -17.31 -5.77
N LEU A 894 -12.29 -18.60 -5.84
CA LEU A 894 -11.14 -19.14 -6.58
C LEU A 894 -11.36 -19.15 -8.10
N GLY A 895 -12.60 -18.95 -8.55
CA GLY A 895 -13.01 -18.96 -9.95
C GLY A 895 -13.32 -20.37 -10.48
N PHE A 896 -13.41 -21.38 -9.61
CA PHE A 896 -13.71 -22.78 -9.98
C PHE A 896 -15.11 -22.93 -10.58
N ILE A 897 -16.05 -22.15 -10.06
CA ILE A 897 -17.44 -22.14 -10.49
C ILE A 897 -17.98 -20.72 -10.52
N SER A 898 -18.88 -20.42 -11.47
CA SER A 898 -19.53 -19.11 -11.53
C SER A 898 -20.52 -18.97 -10.35
N PRO A 899 -20.60 -17.79 -9.71
CA PRO A 899 -21.60 -17.54 -8.67
C PRO A 899 -23.07 -17.73 -9.11
N GLU A 900 -23.32 -17.56 -10.41
CA GLU A 900 -24.64 -17.73 -11.03
C GLU A 900 -24.98 -19.20 -11.31
N ASP A 901 -24.00 -20.12 -11.26
CA ASP A 901 -24.23 -21.55 -11.47
C ASP A 901 -25.16 -22.10 -10.37
N ALA A 902 -26.19 -22.84 -10.81
CA ALA A 902 -27.18 -23.45 -9.92
C ALA A 902 -26.52 -24.37 -8.87
N ARG A 903 -25.41 -25.02 -9.21
CA ARG A 903 -24.66 -25.88 -8.30
C ARG A 903 -24.04 -25.10 -7.14
N PHE A 904 -23.46 -23.92 -7.42
CA PHE A 904 -22.88 -23.09 -6.36
C PHE A 904 -23.97 -22.48 -5.45
N ARG A 905 -25.06 -21.99 -6.06
CA ARG A 905 -26.22 -21.52 -5.28
C ARG A 905 -26.82 -22.63 -4.41
N GLY A 906 -26.84 -23.86 -4.93
CA GLY A 906 -27.20 -25.06 -4.19
C GLY A 906 -26.26 -25.32 -3.02
N THR A 907 -24.95 -25.21 -3.22
CA THR A 907 -23.95 -25.31 -2.14
C THR A 907 -24.16 -24.26 -1.05
N VAL A 908 -24.37 -22.98 -1.39
CA VAL A 908 -24.61 -21.94 -0.37
C VAL A 908 -25.86 -22.26 0.44
N ARG A 909 -26.95 -22.69 -0.22
CA ARG A 909 -28.19 -23.10 0.46
C ARG A 909 -28.03 -24.37 1.30
N ALA A 910 -27.22 -25.32 0.85
CA ALA A 910 -26.95 -26.55 1.59
C ALA A 910 -26.05 -26.29 2.81
N PHE A 911 -25.08 -25.38 2.69
CA PHE A 911 -24.30 -24.87 3.82
C PHE A 911 -25.19 -24.11 4.79
N GLU A 912 -26.06 -23.22 4.30
CA GLU A 912 -27.09 -22.57 5.12
C GLU A 912 -27.97 -23.60 5.80
N ALA A 913 -28.40 -24.64 5.10
CA ALA A 913 -29.22 -25.68 5.66
C ALA A 913 -28.45 -26.49 6.70
N ASP A 914 -27.16 -26.79 6.52
CA ASP A 914 -26.33 -27.53 7.48
C ASP A 914 -25.95 -26.68 8.69
N ALA A 915 -25.53 -25.43 8.48
CA ALA A 915 -25.27 -24.44 9.53
C ALA A 915 -26.57 -24.01 10.22
N ALA A 916 -27.69 -24.01 9.50
CA ALA A 916 -28.98 -23.89 10.10
C ALA A 916 -29.21 -25.10 10.95
N LEU A 917 -29.13 -26.30 10.36
CA LEU A 917 -29.15 -27.55 11.07
C LEU A 917 -28.13 -27.64 12.18
N CYS A 918 -27.31 -26.57 12.54
CA CYS A 918 -26.44 -26.07 13.68
C CYS A 918 -27.03 -25.23 14.86
N ALA A 919 -28.10 -24.45 14.69
CA ALA A 919 -28.67 -23.58 15.73
C ALA A 919 -29.91 -24.11 16.54
N SER A 920 -30.13 -25.44 16.58
CA SER A 920 -31.23 -26.27 17.18
C SER A 920 -31.90 -25.81 18.44
N CYS A 921 -30.99 -25.48 19.32
CA CYS A 921 -31.01 -26.00 20.66
C CYS A 921 -31.24 -24.82 21.60
N LEU A 922 -31.83 -23.75 21.07
CA LEU A 922 -32.11 -22.49 21.75
C LEU A 922 -33.23 -22.71 22.77
N LYS A 923 -32.86 -22.73 24.05
CA LYS A 923 -33.69 -22.12 25.10
C LYS A 923 -32.90 -20.99 25.72
N GLY A 924 -33.48 -19.80 25.74
CA GLY A 924 -33.02 -18.64 26.50
C GLY A 924 -33.94 -18.38 27.69
N ALA A 925 -33.38 -17.83 28.77
CA ALA A 925 -34.09 -17.48 30.00
C ALA A 925 -35.01 -16.25 29.85
N ASP A 926 -34.92 -15.47 28.76
CA ASP A 926 -35.58 -14.15 28.67
C ASP A 926 -36.46 -13.93 27.41
N GLY A 927 -36.90 -14.99 26.73
CA GLY A 927 -38.18 -14.99 26.00
C GLY A 927 -38.37 -14.12 24.75
N GLU A 928 -37.38 -13.42 24.19
CA GLU A 928 -37.54 -12.72 22.89
C GLU A 928 -36.67 -13.31 21.77
N VAL A 929 -37.36 -13.77 20.71
CA VAL A 929 -36.85 -14.54 19.57
C VAL A 929 -36.69 -13.62 18.35
N LEU A 930 -35.58 -13.75 17.62
CA LEU A 930 -35.45 -13.24 16.24
C LEU A 930 -36.45 -13.99 15.33
N GLY A 931 -37.56 -13.33 14.98
CA GLY A 931 -38.41 -13.57 13.81
C GLY A 931 -38.75 -15.02 13.42
N GLU A 932 -40.02 -15.40 13.61
CA GLU A 932 -40.64 -16.73 13.48
C GLU A 932 -40.47 -17.56 12.18
N GLU A 933 -39.58 -17.27 11.22
CA GLU A 933 -39.45 -18.12 10.02
C GLU A 933 -38.02 -18.42 9.52
N SER A 934 -36.94 -18.04 10.21
CA SER A 934 -35.58 -18.33 9.72
C SER A 934 -34.90 -19.50 10.44
N ILE A 935 -35.10 -20.69 9.87
CA ILE A 935 -34.10 -21.69 9.44
C ILE A 935 -32.72 -21.53 10.12
N LEU A 936 -32.61 -21.91 11.38
CA LEU A 936 -31.35 -22.05 12.10
C LEU A 936 -31.54 -23.09 13.24
N THR A 937 -31.55 -24.41 12.94
CA THR A 937 -31.63 -25.53 13.93
C THR A 937 -30.69 -26.86 13.91
N ALA A 938 -29.43 -27.01 14.50
CA ALA A 938 -28.67 -28.08 15.36
C ALA A 938 -27.07 -28.38 15.31
N PHE A 939 -26.21 -28.18 16.34
CA PHE A 939 -24.76 -28.64 16.44
C PHE A 939 -23.53 -27.68 16.50
N ALA A 940 -23.57 -26.34 16.60
CA ALA A 940 -22.41 -25.56 17.13
C ALA A 940 -22.73 -24.16 17.63
N THR A 941 -22.17 -23.78 18.79
CA THR A 941 -22.34 -22.44 19.36
C THR A 941 -21.22 -21.46 18.98
N CYS A 942 -20.02 -21.96 18.66
CA CYS A 942 -18.88 -21.13 18.26
C CYS A 942 -18.51 -21.38 16.80
N PHE A 943 -18.32 -20.30 16.04
CA PHE A 943 -17.89 -20.34 14.63
C PHE A 943 -16.59 -19.58 14.47
N THR A 944 -15.71 -20.06 13.58
CA THR A 944 -14.52 -19.29 13.23
C THR A 944 -14.92 -18.00 12.50
N THR A 945 -14.25 -16.89 12.83
CA THR A 945 -14.65 -15.56 12.35
C THR A 945 -14.47 -15.44 10.83
N ASN A 946 -13.42 -16.06 10.28
CA ASN A 946 -13.19 -16.16 8.84
C ASN A 946 -14.31 -16.92 8.12
N THR A 947 -14.84 -17.99 8.70
CA THR A 947 -15.95 -18.77 8.16
C THR A 947 -17.20 -17.91 7.97
N LEU A 948 -17.57 -17.10 8.98
CA LEU A 948 -18.70 -16.17 8.88
C LEU A 948 -18.48 -15.14 7.75
N LEU A 949 -17.24 -14.69 7.57
CA LEU A 949 -16.89 -13.74 6.51
C LEU A 949 -16.84 -14.38 5.12
N TRP A 950 -16.44 -15.65 5.00
CA TRP A 950 -16.51 -16.41 3.74
C TRP A 950 -17.95 -16.67 3.33
N TYR A 951 -18.80 -17.01 4.29
CA TYR A 951 -20.24 -17.14 4.06
C TYR A 951 -20.86 -15.80 3.63
N SER A 952 -20.50 -14.70 4.29
CA SER A 952 -20.91 -13.36 3.85
C SER A 952 -20.49 -13.07 2.40
N GLU A 953 -19.26 -13.43 2.02
CA GLU A 953 -18.77 -13.24 0.65
C GLU A 953 -19.52 -14.13 -0.37
N ALA A 954 -19.90 -15.35 0.01
CA ALA A 954 -20.70 -16.25 -0.81
C ALA A 954 -22.13 -15.71 -1.01
N LEU A 955 -22.79 -15.25 0.07
CA LEU A 955 -24.08 -14.56 0.02
C LEU A 955 -24.07 -13.37 -0.94
N ARG A 956 -23.06 -12.50 -0.79
CA ARG A 956 -22.86 -11.35 -1.68
C ARG A 956 -22.71 -11.79 -3.14
N SER A 957 -21.95 -12.86 -3.38
CA SER A 957 -21.66 -13.36 -4.73
C SER A 957 -22.89 -13.94 -5.43
N ILE A 958 -23.86 -14.51 -4.70
CA ILE A 958 -25.13 -15.00 -5.27
C ILE A 958 -26.23 -13.92 -5.34
N GLY A 959 -25.93 -12.68 -4.95
CA GLY A 959 -26.84 -11.53 -4.98
C GLY A 959 -27.53 -11.20 -3.65
N ALA A 960 -27.35 -12.00 -2.60
CA ALA A 960 -27.91 -11.78 -1.25
C ALA A 960 -27.10 -10.73 -0.46
N THR A 961 -27.11 -9.49 -0.96
CA THR A 961 -26.24 -8.41 -0.48
C THR A 961 -26.69 -7.85 0.88
N ILE A 962 -27.99 -7.88 1.16
CA ILE A 962 -28.55 -7.36 2.41
C ILE A 962 -28.17 -8.27 3.58
N GLU A 963 -28.30 -9.58 3.38
CA GLU A 963 -27.96 -10.64 4.32
C GLU A 963 -26.46 -10.64 4.59
N SER A 964 -25.66 -10.57 3.51
CA SER A 964 -24.21 -10.43 3.60
C SER A 964 -23.78 -9.23 4.45
N ARG A 965 -24.40 -8.07 4.24
CA ARG A 965 -24.15 -6.85 5.03
C ARG A 965 -24.52 -7.02 6.50
N ARG A 966 -25.71 -7.56 6.79
CA ARG A 966 -26.15 -7.82 8.17
C ARG A 966 -25.17 -8.72 8.91
N LEU A 967 -24.65 -9.76 8.25
CA LEU A 967 -23.67 -10.66 8.83
C LEU A 967 -22.33 -9.95 9.14
N VAL A 968 -21.81 -9.13 8.22
CA VAL A 968 -20.59 -8.35 8.48
C VAL A 968 -20.81 -7.37 9.63
N GLU A 969 -21.93 -6.65 9.65
CA GLU A 969 -22.25 -5.71 10.73
C GLU A 969 -22.43 -6.42 12.08
N ALA A 970 -22.95 -7.66 12.10
CA ALA A 970 -23.04 -8.48 13.31
C ALA A 970 -21.65 -8.90 13.81
N VAL A 971 -20.78 -9.40 12.93
CA VAL A 971 -19.39 -9.74 13.26
C VAL A 971 -18.62 -8.52 13.79
N LEU A 972 -18.83 -7.34 13.22
CA LEU A 972 -18.16 -6.12 13.70
C LEU A 972 -18.62 -5.66 15.09
N LYS A 973 -19.81 -6.05 15.53
CA LYS A 973 -20.35 -5.71 16.86
C LYS A 973 -19.80 -6.60 17.98
N THR A 974 -19.14 -7.72 17.66
CA THR A 974 -18.54 -8.60 18.67
C THR A 974 -17.18 -8.10 19.18
N SER A 975 -16.64 -7.03 18.58
CA SER A 975 -15.42 -6.37 19.04
C SER A 975 -15.67 -4.92 19.44
N LYS A 976 -15.08 -4.53 20.58
CA LYS A 976 -14.98 -3.13 21.03
C LYS A 976 -14.14 -2.28 20.08
N HIS A 977 -13.15 -2.88 19.41
CA HIS A 977 -12.29 -2.24 18.43
C HIS A 977 -12.53 -2.82 17.04
N PRO A 978 -13.55 -2.35 16.29
CA PRO A 978 -13.86 -2.85 14.96
C PRO A 978 -12.61 -2.93 14.07
N GLY A 979 -12.20 -4.14 13.69
CA GLY A 979 -10.91 -4.42 13.05
C GLY A 979 -9.90 -5.19 13.91
N MET A 980 -10.31 -5.61 15.13
CA MET A 980 -9.61 -6.56 16.00
C MET A 980 -10.49 -7.81 16.14
N LEU A 981 -10.21 -8.84 15.32
CA LEU A 981 -11.02 -10.06 15.27
C LEU A 981 -10.18 -11.25 15.74
N ALA A 982 -10.71 -12.02 16.70
CA ALA A 982 -10.16 -13.29 17.13
C ALA A 982 -10.52 -14.43 16.15
N GLU A 983 -9.96 -15.61 16.37
CA GLU A 983 -10.17 -16.78 15.52
C GLU A 983 -11.63 -17.23 15.47
N ALA A 984 -12.39 -17.09 16.55
CA ALA A 984 -13.78 -17.54 16.64
C ALA A 984 -14.70 -16.57 17.40
N ILE A 985 -16.00 -16.77 17.23
CA ILE A 985 -17.09 -16.05 17.89
C ILE A 985 -18.10 -17.07 18.41
N ASP A 986 -18.44 -16.98 19.69
CA ASP A 986 -19.63 -17.64 20.26
C ASP A 986 -20.87 -16.86 19.81
N LEU A 987 -21.69 -17.45 18.94
CA LEU A 987 -22.88 -16.82 18.39
C LEU A 987 -23.99 -16.63 19.43
N ARG A 988 -23.96 -17.36 20.56
CA ARG A 988 -24.96 -17.22 21.63
C ARG A 988 -24.70 -15.97 22.47
N THR A 989 -23.44 -15.71 22.77
CA THR A 989 -23.04 -14.62 23.68
C THR A 989 -22.50 -13.40 22.93
N GLY A 990 -22.09 -13.56 21.67
CA GLY A 990 -21.34 -12.56 20.93
C GLY A 990 -19.87 -12.44 21.38
N GLU A 991 -19.41 -13.31 22.28
CA GLU A 991 -18.04 -13.29 22.81
C GLU A 991 -17.04 -13.81 21.76
N GLN A 992 -15.88 -13.16 21.66
CA GLN A 992 -14.77 -13.65 20.84
C GLN A 992 -13.99 -14.76 21.54
N TRP A 993 -13.43 -15.70 20.77
CA TRP A 993 -12.67 -16.87 21.23
C TRP A 993 -11.50 -17.19 20.30
N GLY A 994 -10.59 -18.06 20.74
CA GLY A 994 -9.40 -18.46 19.99
C GLY A 994 -8.30 -17.40 19.94
N ASN A 995 -7.21 -17.71 19.24
CA ASN A 995 -6.05 -16.81 19.21
C ASN A 995 -6.38 -15.45 18.58
N THR A 996 -5.77 -14.38 19.08
CA THR A 996 -6.11 -13.00 18.69
C THR A 996 -4.88 -12.09 18.52
N PRO A 997 -4.92 -11.10 17.59
CA PRO A 997 -5.85 -10.99 16.47
C PRO A 997 -5.54 -12.02 15.37
N CYS A 998 -6.58 -12.58 14.77
CA CYS A 998 -6.50 -13.59 13.72
C CYS A 998 -6.32 -12.95 12.33
N THR A 999 -5.20 -13.23 11.68
CA THR A 999 -4.88 -12.72 10.34
C THR A 999 -5.89 -13.18 9.28
N ALA A 1000 -6.35 -14.44 9.32
CA ALA A 1000 -7.33 -14.94 8.37
C ALA A 1000 -8.68 -14.20 8.46
N ALA A 1001 -9.12 -13.86 9.67
CA ALA A 1001 -10.33 -13.06 9.90
C ALA A 1001 -10.17 -11.63 9.37
N LEU A 1002 -9.03 -10.98 9.66
CA LEU A 1002 -8.72 -9.63 9.17
C LEU A 1002 -8.68 -9.57 7.64
N LEU A 1003 -8.03 -10.53 6.98
CA LEU A 1003 -7.96 -10.62 5.52
C LEU A 1003 -9.33 -10.84 4.88
N SER A 1004 -10.18 -11.65 5.52
CA SER A 1004 -11.55 -11.89 5.05
C SER A 1004 -12.40 -10.62 5.18
N LEU A 1005 -12.25 -9.87 6.27
CA LEU A 1005 -12.93 -8.58 6.49
C LEU A 1005 -12.49 -7.54 5.45
N LEU A 1006 -11.17 -7.39 5.27
CA LEU A 1006 -10.57 -6.48 4.28
C LEU A 1006 -10.98 -6.81 2.84
N ARG A 1007 -11.51 -8.01 2.59
CA ARG A 1007 -12.01 -8.43 1.28
C ARG A 1007 -13.49 -8.16 1.09
N VAL A 1008 -14.33 -8.58 2.03
CA VAL A 1008 -15.79 -8.53 1.87
C VAL A 1008 -16.35 -7.12 2.07
N ALA A 1009 -15.87 -6.37 3.07
CA ALA A 1009 -16.47 -5.08 3.39
C ALA A 1009 -16.29 -4.02 2.29
N PRO A 1010 -15.15 -3.92 1.59
CA PRO A 1010 -15.04 -3.03 0.43
C PRO A 1010 -15.98 -3.39 -0.72
N ARG A 1011 -16.31 -4.68 -0.89
CA ARG A 1011 -17.24 -5.15 -1.93
C ARG A 1011 -18.71 -4.89 -1.58
N LEU A 1012 -19.00 -4.72 -0.29
CA LEU A 1012 -20.33 -4.31 0.20
C LEU A 1012 -20.53 -2.79 0.17
N SER A 1013 -19.43 -2.03 0.18
CA SER A 1013 -19.46 -0.58 0.20
C SER A 1013 -19.97 0.00 -1.12
N ARG A 1014 -20.77 1.06 -1.05
CA ARG A 1014 -21.16 1.83 -2.24
C ARG A 1014 -19.95 2.43 -2.93
N THR A 1015 -20.03 2.54 -4.25
CA THR A 1015 -18.96 3.17 -5.02
C THR A 1015 -18.95 4.68 -4.78
N TRP A 1016 -17.78 5.32 -4.86
CA TRP A 1016 -17.62 6.78 -4.83
C TRP A 1016 -18.39 7.55 -5.94
N ARG A 1017 -19.06 6.87 -6.86
CA ARG A 1017 -19.95 7.49 -7.85
C ARG A 1017 -21.40 7.55 -7.37
N GLU A 1018 -21.77 6.63 -6.48
CA GLU A 1018 -23.10 6.50 -5.89
C GLU A 1018 -23.23 7.34 -4.61
N VAL A 1019 -22.10 7.57 -3.92
CA VAL A 1019 -21.93 8.57 -2.85
C VAL A 1019 -21.58 9.92 -3.46
#